data_AF-A0A959ZN35-F1
#
_entry.id   AF-A0A959ZN35-F1
#
_cell.length_a   1.000
_cell.length_b   1.000
_cell.length_c   1.000
_cell.angle_alpha   90.00
_cell.angle_beta   90.00
_cell.angle_gamma   90.00
#
_symmetry.space_group_name_H-M   'P 1'
#
loop_
_entity.id
_entity.type
_entity.pdbx_description
1 polymer ?
#
loop_
_entity_poly.entity_id
_entity_poly.type
_entity_poly.pdbx_seq_one_letter_code
_entity_poly.pdbx_strand_id
1 'polypeptide(L)'
;MRDVIGTSRAGLAALMALGAALACALAAVPADAQNDERQTRYSLAGGCWAIQPASGGFLQRAGAGYNDLGTAPPRSEAFRLQATTLGRYLLYGSKAEFLAAGDGDAIVAASTPSPAADWAVVGKGDGQFEIRNSATDRPLLRRADGVVAQGSPGQSDRTTLFGFENSSGCAVYPEISLNATGKPRGGSTPFTEATGMADMHNHVSAFEFLGGRAHCGKPWDAYGVAYALVDCPDHYPNGAGAILENLFYGNPARTHDPVGWPTFKSWPAYDSLTHEQTYYRWLERAWMGGERLMVNNLVENGVLCRLYPYKQNSCDEMDAVRLQAARMHQLQDYIDAQAGGPGEGFFRIVTNPFEARRVINDGKLAVVLGIEESELFGCTEFQDVPQCTLQDVEDGIREVKKLGVSSLYPVHKFDNAFGGTRFDEGAVGGVINTGQFTLSGHFWEIEPCAGDEADNTIATSTGGLLPLSASQAADELSGDEEAGLIEGGFAAYGDGGTESDADPVPGLPVYPDPPHCNKRGLTDLGAKLVDLMIDNHMLIEVDHMSVKTRDAVLDILRKRGYSGVLSGHEWSDKHSYAPILGLGGMVGGRANNVEDFVADYEKYSKQRSSKYFFGWGYGPDANGLGQLPEPSEDGHPVSYPFKSLDGGVTFDRQVSGERTFDVNTDGTAHYGLLPDWFEDLRLADGDGDLTRDLQRGAEAYLQTWERAYGVAPESCRPAKQRIRRRGYGVFKLKQDAFDALRRGGQPSLREDDHYLYCVDGSAKARLMVAFDKRGAAVIASSAKKAKAGGIRVGAKARMLRGRATRRGGVWVSTKRGKSRYVYVVRGGKVRAVGTATKKVARKKRALKGYLRPLR
;
A
#
# COMPACT_ATOMS: atom_id res chain seq x y z
N MET A 1 45.88 9.12 -57.35
CA MET A 1 46.80 9.98 -58.11
C MET A 1 46.99 11.27 -57.33
N ARG A 2 48.22 11.49 -56.84
CA ARG A 2 48.91 12.76 -56.54
C ARG A 2 48.32 13.73 -55.49
N ASP A 3 48.96 13.65 -54.32
CA ASP A 3 49.41 14.67 -53.35
C ASP A 3 49.36 16.17 -53.75
N VAL A 4 49.11 17.07 -52.77
CA VAL A 4 50.16 17.78 -51.98
C VAL A 4 49.54 18.73 -50.91
N ILE A 5 49.84 18.37 -49.65
CA ILE A 5 50.17 19.08 -48.40
C ILE A 5 50.08 20.63 -48.33
N GLY A 6 49.47 21.11 -47.23
CA GLY A 6 49.70 22.43 -46.63
C GLY A 6 49.23 22.49 -45.16
N THR A 7 50.14 22.26 -44.22
CA THR A 7 49.94 22.32 -42.77
C THR A 7 49.89 23.75 -42.23
N SER A 8 48.98 24.05 -41.30
CA SER A 8 49.27 25.00 -40.21
C SER A 8 48.43 24.68 -38.97
N ARG A 9 49.13 24.61 -37.83
CA ARG A 9 48.63 24.32 -36.49
C ARG A 9 47.84 25.52 -35.94
N ALA A 10 46.54 25.37 -35.74
CA ALA A 10 45.76 26.11 -34.73
C ALA A 10 44.38 25.45 -34.61
N GLY A 11 44.11 24.75 -33.50
CA GLY A 11 42.78 24.18 -33.26
C GLY A 11 42.72 22.86 -32.50
N LEU A 12 43.67 22.58 -31.61
CA LEU A 12 43.54 21.49 -30.63
C LEU A 12 43.60 22.09 -29.21
N ALA A 13 42.61 22.92 -28.88
CA ALA A 13 42.44 23.49 -27.54
C ALA A 13 40.99 23.93 -27.22
N ALA A 14 39.98 23.40 -27.91
CA ALA A 14 38.57 23.83 -27.73
C ALA A 14 37.54 22.69 -27.64
N LEU A 15 37.96 21.46 -27.35
CA LEU A 15 37.07 20.29 -27.26
C LEU A 15 37.22 19.46 -25.96
N MET A 16 37.77 20.04 -24.90
CA MET A 16 37.81 19.45 -23.55
C MET A 16 37.31 20.42 -22.46
N ALA A 17 36.27 21.20 -22.72
CA ALA A 17 35.74 22.16 -21.75
C ALA A 17 34.20 22.28 -21.73
N LEU A 18 33.46 21.28 -22.22
CA LEU A 18 31.98 21.28 -22.18
C LEU A 18 31.37 19.93 -21.74
N GLY A 19 32.14 19.08 -21.05
CA GLY A 19 31.70 17.76 -20.58
C GLY A 19 31.67 17.56 -19.05
N ALA A 20 31.73 18.62 -18.24
CA ALA A 20 31.86 18.50 -16.78
C ALA A 20 30.97 19.47 -15.98
N ALA A 21 29.77 19.78 -16.46
CA ALA A 21 28.84 20.65 -15.74
C ALA A 21 27.37 20.23 -15.92
N LEU A 22 27.06 18.95 -15.67
CA LEU A 22 25.68 18.51 -15.42
C LEU A 22 25.66 17.23 -14.56
N ALA A 23 26.36 17.26 -13.44
CA ALA A 23 26.31 16.23 -12.39
C ALA A 23 26.39 16.92 -11.03
N CYS A 24 25.22 17.19 -10.45
CA CYS A 24 24.92 17.54 -9.05
C CYS A 24 23.74 18.54 -9.01
N ALA A 25 22.54 18.06 -9.34
CA ALA A 25 21.33 18.62 -8.77
C ALA A 25 20.95 17.77 -7.55
N LEU A 26 21.80 17.80 -6.52
CA LEU A 26 21.32 17.57 -5.16
C LEU A 26 20.27 18.65 -4.93
N ALA A 27 19.02 18.25 -4.74
CA ALA A 27 18.01 19.16 -4.22
C ALA A 27 18.45 19.57 -2.81
N ALA A 28 19.26 20.63 -2.72
CA ALA A 28 19.48 21.36 -1.49
C ALA A 28 18.11 21.87 -1.06
N VAL A 29 17.59 21.30 0.04
CA VAL A 29 16.46 21.87 0.76
C VAL A 29 16.79 23.33 1.01
N PRO A 30 15.94 24.30 0.64
CA PRO A 30 16.25 25.70 0.88
C PRO A 30 16.47 25.90 2.38
N ALA A 31 17.66 26.39 2.73
CA ALA A 31 18.11 26.64 4.10
C ALA A 31 17.43 27.85 4.77
N ASP A 32 16.17 28.11 4.45
CA ASP A 32 15.39 29.23 4.98
C ASP A 32 13.98 28.78 5.37
N ALA A 33 13.93 27.97 6.43
CA ALA A 33 12.77 27.79 7.29
C ALA A 33 13.24 27.44 8.72
N GLN A 34 14.12 28.26 9.29
CA GLN A 34 14.37 28.25 10.74
C GLN A 34 13.15 28.84 11.46
N ASN A 35 12.10 28.03 11.61
CA ASN A 35 11.26 28.12 12.80
C ASN A 35 11.97 27.31 13.89
N ASP A 36 12.38 28.02 14.93
CA ASP A 36 12.57 27.69 16.34
C ASP A 36 12.00 26.34 16.87
N GLU A 37 12.33 25.20 16.26
CA GLU A 37 12.02 23.86 16.78
C GLU A 37 13.26 23.29 17.47
N ARG A 38 13.17 23.11 18.79
CA ARG A 38 14.18 22.41 19.57
C ARG A 38 14.41 21.03 18.95
N GLN A 39 15.67 20.67 18.68
CA GLN A 39 16.06 19.33 18.24
C GLN A 39 15.39 18.28 19.13
N THR A 40 14.74 17.30 18.51
CA THR A 40 14.17 16.13 19.18
C THR A 40 15.03 14.92 18.91
N ARG A 41 14.77 13.79 19.61
CA ARG A 41 15.47 12.54 19.32
C ARG A 41 15.22 12.03 17.90
N TYR A 42 14.14 12.46 17.23
CA TYR A 42 13.75 11.99 15.91
C TYR A 42 14.23 12.89 14.77
N SER A 43 14.31 14.21 15.01
CA SER A 43 14.77 15.20 14.02
C SER A 43 16.24 15.05 13.63
N LEU A 44 16.96 14.10 14.25
CA LEU A 44 18.35 13.80 13.96
C LEU A 44 18.51 12.87 12.74
N ALA A 45 17.45 12.14 12.37
CA ALA A 45 17.49 11.14 11.30
C ALA A 45 17.97 11.72 9.97
N GLY A 46 18.90 11.02 9.33
CA GLY A 46 19.47 11.39 8.02
C GLY A 46 20.37 12.62 8.03
N GLY A 47 20.46 13.35 9.15
CA GLY A 47 21.27 14.55 9.28
C GLY A 47 22.77 14.26 9.43
N CYS A 48 23.58 15.29 9.21
CA CYS A 48 25.02 15.26 9.38
C CYS A 48 25.41 16.07 10.61
N TRP A 49 25.98 15.41 11.62
CA TRP A 49 26.11 15.96 12.97
C TRP A 49 27.52 15.79 13.52
N ALA A 50 27.98 16.81 14.25
CA ALA A 50 29.07 16.70 15.19
C ALA A 50 28.50 16.47 16.60
N ILE A 51 29.12 15.57 17.36
CA ILE A 51 28.62 15.15 18.67
C ILE A 51 29.46 15.80 19.77
N GLN A 52 28.82 16.52 20.68
CA GLN A 52 29.47 17.33 21.72
C GLN A 52 29.03 16.86 23.12
N PRO A 53 29.94 16.40 24.00
CA PRO A 53 29.59 16.18 25.41
C PRO A 53 29.19 17.51 26.08
N ALA A 54 28.27 17.47 27.05
CA ALA A 54 27.80 18.67 27.76
C ALA A 54 28.90 19.45 28.49
N SER A 55 30.06 18.84 28.73
CA SER A 55 31.25 19.47 29.30
C SER A 55 32.17 20.14 28.28
N GLY A 56 31.84 20.08 26.98
CA GLY A 56 32.61 20.68 25.88
C GLY A 56 33.55 19.71 25.15
N GLY A 57 34.04 20.16 23.99
CA GLY A 57 34.79 19.35 23.01
C GLY A 57 33.87 18.61 22.03
N PHE A 58 34.40 18.09 20.94
CA PHE A 58 33.62 17.33 19.96
C PHE A 58 34.27 15.98 19.68
N LEU A 59 33.47 14.94 19.52
CA LEU A 59 33.98 13.61 19.16
C LEU A 59 34.89 13.70 17.92
N GLN A 60 36.02 13.04 18.02
CA GLN A 60 37.03 12.91 16.98
C GLN A 60 37.41 11.44 16.81
N ARG A 61 37.86 11.09 15.61
CA ARG A 61 38.52 9.82 15.38
C ARG A 61 39.91 9.84 16.04
N ALA A 62 40.19 8.86 16.89
CA ALA A 62 41.49 8.68 17.53
C ALA A 62 41.89 7.20 17.52
N GLY A 63 43.06 6.90 16.96
CA GLY A 63 43.52 5.53 16.78
C GLY A 63 42.49 4.68 16.04
N ALA A 64 41.99 3.63 16.70
CA ALA A 64 41.01 2.67 16.19
C ALA A 64 39.56 2.98 16.58
N GLY A 65 39.26 4.16 17.16
CA GLY A 65 37.92 4.49 17.65
C GLY A 65 37.56 5.97 17.57
N TYR A 66 36.48 6.32 18.27
CA TYR A 66 35.90 7.68 18.35
C TYR A 66 35.86 8.17 19.80
N ASN A 67 37.02 8.14 20.45
CA ASN A 67 37.14 8.27 21.90
C ASN A 67 37.91 9.52 22.36
N ASP A 68 38.30 10.41 21.45
CA ASP A 68 38.98 11.68 21.76
C ASP A 68 38.10 12.89 21.47
N LEU A 69 38.48 14.06 22.00
CA LEU A 69 37.78 15.32 21.84
C LEU A 69 38.65 16.36 21.14
N GLY A 70 38.14 16.92 20.05
CA GLY A 70 38.80 17.97 19.29
C GLY A 70 38.03 19.29 19.24
N THR A 71 38.42 20.12 18.29
CA THR A 71 37.84 21.43 18.05
C THR A 71 36.49 21.35 17.35
N ALA A 72 35.74 22.46 17.37
CA ALA A 72 34.43 22.60 16.74
C ALA A 72 34.39 22.29 15.23
N PRO A 73 33.20 22.00 14.66
CA PRO A 73 32.99 21.85 13.23
C PRO A 73 33.57 23.02 12.40
N PRO A 74 34.01 22.78 11.15
CA PRO A 74 33.98 21.50 10.42
C PRO A 74 35.19 20.59 10.72
N ARG A 75 36.00 20.90 11.75
CA ARG A 75 37.22 20.14 12.07
C ARG A 75 36.97 18.92 12.96
N SER A 76 35.76 18.76 13.48
CA SER A 76 35.30 17.58 14.24
C SER A 76 34.94 16.42 13.31
N GLU A 77 34.88 15.21 13.86
CA GLU A 77 34.28 14.10 13.14
C GLU A 77 32.82 14.42 12.83
N ALA A 78 32.38 14.05 11.62
CA ALA A 78 31.01 14.24 11.17
C ALA A 78 30.35 12.87 11.05
N PHE A 79 29.24 12.69 11.77
CA PHE A 79 28.45 11.48 11.78
C PHE A 79 27.13 11.68 11.05
N ARG A 80 26.86 10.82 10.07
CA ARG A 80 25.50 10.63 9.57
C ARG A 80 24.74 9.79 10.58
N LEU A 81 23.61 10.30 11.05
CA LEU A 81 22.70 9.56 11.93
C LEU A 81 21.71 8.77 11.06
N GLN A 82 22.08 7.56 10.69
CA GLN A 82 21.23 6.68 9.90
C GLN A 82 20.27 5.94 10.84
N ALA A 83 18.97 6.16 10.68
CA ALA A 83 17.96 5.59 11.57
C ALA A 83 17.82 4.08 11.34
N THR A 84 17.94 3.29 12.42
CA THR A 84 17.67 1.84 12.42
C THR A 84 16.21 1.54 12.77
N THR A 85 15.63 2.39 13.62
CA THR A 85 14.22 2.47 13.98
C THR A 85 13.98 3.80 14.71
N LEU A 86 12.77 4.03 15.21
CA LEU A 86 12.38 5.27 15.90
C LEU A 86 13.32 5.61 17.07
N GLY A 87 14.15 6.64 16.88
CA GLY A 87 15.05 7.17 17.90
C GLY A 87 16.30 6.31 18.16
N ARG A 88 16.62 5.37 17.26
CA ARG A 88 17.86 4.58 17.27
C ARG A 88 18.64 4.82 15.98
N TYR A 89 19.96 4.91 16.09
CA TYR A 89 20.82 5.35 15.01
C TYR A 89 22.13 4.56 14.94
N LEU A 90 22.52 4.23 13.72
CA LEU A 90 23.92 4.02 13.37
C LEU A 90 24.59 5.39 13.27
N LEU A 91 25.70 5.55 13.97
CA LEU A 91 26.52 6.77 13.92
C LEU A 91 27.65 6.55 12.89
N TYR A 92 27.38 6.93 11.64
CA TYR A 92 28.22 6.62 10.49
C TYR A 92 29.20 7.75 10.19
N GLY A 93 30.47 7.54 10.52
CA GLY A 93 31.53 8.54 10.40
C GLY A 93 31.96 8.84 8.96
N SER A 94 32.77 9.88 8.80
CA SER A 94 33.29 10.39 7.52
C SER A 94 34.10 9.36 6.72
N LYS A 95 34.63 8.33 7.37
CA LYS A 95 35.37 7.21 6.74
C LYS A 95 34.52 5.97 6.43
N ALA A 96 33.19 6.10 6.45
CA ALA A 96 32.30 4.97 6.24
C ALA A 96 32.44 3.84 7.30
N GLU A 97 32.78 4.22 8.53
CA GLU A 97 32.87 3.34 9.71
C GLU A 97 31.80 3.75 10.73
N PHE A 98 31.41 2.83 11.61
CA PHE A 98 30.42 3.04 12.66
C PHE A 98 31.08 3.28 14.00
N LEU A 99 30.57 4.25 14.77
CA LEU A 99 30.87 4.31 16.21
C LEU A 99 30.21 3.12 16.89
N ALA A 100 31.00 2.25 17.51
CA ALA A 100 30.51 1.03 18.13
C ALA A 100 31.07 0.82 19.54
N ALA A 101 30.32 0.06 20.35
CA ALA A 101 30.76 -0.49 21.62
C ALA A 101 31.81 -1.59 21.35
N GLY A 102 32.97 -1.47 21.98
CA GLY A 102 34.01 -2.51 21.99
C GLY A 102 34.04 -3.28 23.32
N ASP A 103 35.11 -4.06 23.50
CA ASP A 103 35.34 -4.81 24.73
C ASP A 103 35.43 -3.89 25.96
N GLY A 104 34.88 -4.38 27.08
CA GLY A 104 34.85 -3.62 28.32
C GLY A 104 34.01 -2.35 28.16
N ASP A 105 34.66 -1.19 28.21
CA ASP A 105 34.03 0.12 28.06
C ASP A 105 34.57 0.92 26.87
N ALA A 106 35.30 0.26 25.98
CA ALA A 106 35.88 0.89 24.81
C ALA A 106 34.80 1.37 23.82
N ILE A 107 35.15 2.42 23.08
CA ILE A 107 34.46 2.89 21.88
C ILE A 107 35.39 2.71 20.69
N VAL A 108 34.93 1.97 19.69
CA VAL A 108 35.72 1.56 18.52
C VAL A 108 35.06 2.01 17.22
N ALA A 109 35.82 1.99 16.14
CA ALA A 109 35.32 2.12 14.78
C ALA A 109 35.08 0.72 14.21
N ALA A 110 33.85 0.42 13.82
CA ALA A 110 33.48 -0.85 13.18
C ALA A 110 33.24 -0.63 11.69
N SER A 111 33.64 -1.58 10.85
CA SER A 111 33.37 -1.53 9.39
C SER A 111 31.99 -2.04 9.00
N THR A 112 31.30 -2.75 9.92
CA THR A 112 29.96 -3.30 9.70
C THR A 112 28.98 -2.83 10.77
N PRO A 113 27.70 -2.63 10.42
CA PRO A 113 26.65 -2.37 11.38
C PRO A 113 26.39 -3.61 12.24
N SER A 114 25.97 -3.39 13.48
CA SER A 114 25.68 -4.43 14.47
C SER A 114 24.91 -3.82 15.64
N PRO A 115 24.36 -4.63 16.58
CA PRO A 115 23.80 -4.10 17.82
C PRO A 115 24.81 -3.28 18.64
N ALA A 116 26.11 -3.57 18.52
CA ALA A 116 27.17 -2.78 19.15
C ALA A 116 27.36 -1.41 18.47
N ALA A 117 26.98 -1.24 17.21
CA ALA A 117 27.04 0.01 16.46
C ALA A 117 25.72 0.82 16.50
N ASP A 118 24.66 0.26 17.08
CA ASP A 118 23.33 0.88 17.10
C ASP A 118 23.04 1.54 18.46
N TRP A 119 22.66 2.81 18.42
CA TRP A 119 22.54 3.65 19.62
C TRP A 119 21.15 4.26 19.75
N ALA A 120 20.49 3.99 20.86
CA ALA A 120 19.26 4.65 21.27
C ALA A 120 19.54 6.07 21.77
N VAL A 121 18.84 7.05 21.22
CA VAL A 121 18.93 8.47 21.62
C VAL A 121 17.74 8.86 22.48
N VAL A 122 18.01 9.27 23.71
CA VAL A 122 17.01 9.63 24.71
C VAL A 122 17.14 11.11 25.05
N GLY A 123 16.10 11.90 24.76
CA GLY A 123 16.09 13.33 25.09
C GLY A 123 16.03 13.59 26.60
N LYS A 124 16.84 14.53 27.09
CA LYS A 124 16.91 14.96 28.50
C LYS A 124 16.51 16.42 28.73
N GLY A 125 16.06 17.12 27.69
CA GLY A 125 15.69 18.53 27.72
C GLY A 125 16.82 19.44 27.21
N ASP A 126 16.46 20.66 26.81
CA ASP A 126 17.40 21.72 26.36
C ASP A 126 18.42 21.28 25.28
N GLY A 127 18.00 20.40 24.36
CA GLY A 127 18.85 19.90 23.27
C GLY A 127 19.94 18.91 23.71
N GLN A 128 19.85 18.39 24.94
CA GLN A 128 20.75 17.37 25.47
C GLN A 128 20.12 15.98 25.38
N PHE A 129 20.98 15.00 25.12
CA PHE A 129 20.61 13.61 24.87
C PHE A 129 21.53 12.66 25.64
N GLU A 130 20.98 11.51 26.04
CA GLU A 130 21.77 10.31 26.32
C GLU A 130 21.79 9.43 25.08
N ILE A 131 22.96 8.87 24.77
CA ILE A 131 23.20 7.98 23.63
C ILE A 131 23.56 6.61 24.22
N ARG A 132 22.65 5.64 24.13
CA ARG A 132 22.75 4.33 24.81
C ARG A 132 22.94 3.21 23.80
N ASN A 133 23.90 2.33 24.05
CA ASN A 133 24.18 1.23 23.16
C ASN A 133 23.06 0.17 23.22
N SER A 134 22.64 -0.35 22.07
CA SER A 134 21.52 -1.30 22.00
C SER A 134 21.88 -2.70 22.48
N ALA A 135 23.16 -3.09 22.43
CA ALA A 135 23.62 -4.39 22.91
C ALA A 135 23.89 -4.40 24.42
N THR A 136 24.43 -3.30 24.96
CA THR A 136 24.90 -3.26 26.36
C THR A 136 24.00 -2.46 27.31
N ASP A 137 23.07 -1.65 26.79
CA ASP A 137 22.28 -0.65 27.53
C ASP A 137 23.14 0.38 28.31
N ARG A 138 24.39 0.55 27.89
CA ARG A 138 25.34 1.49 28.51
C ARG A 138 25.33 2.82 27.76
N PRO A 139 25.28 3.97 28.45
CA PRO A 139 25.36 5.26 27.80
C PRO A 139 26.80 5.55 27.34
N LEU A 140 26.95 6.36 26.29
CA LEU A 140 28.19 7.10 26.08
C LEU A 140 28.46 7.98 27.30
N LEU A 141 29.73 8.06 27.67
CA LEU A 141 30.23 8.74 28.85
C LEU A 141 31.51 9.47 28.48
N ARG A 142 31.60 10.76 28.81
CA ARG A 142 32.89 11.45 28.84
C ARG A 142 33.52 11.30 30.22
N ARG A 143 34.68 10.64 30.29
CA ARG A 143 35.46 10.47 31.50
C ARG A 143 36.19 11.75 31.91
N ALA A 144 36.71 11.74 33.14
CA ALA A 144 37.48 12.86 33.69
C ALA A 144 38.82 13.10 32.94
N ASP A 145 39.41 12.06 32.36
CA ASP A 145 40.62 12.13 31.53
C ASP A 145 40.36 12.69 30.11
N GLY A 146 39.11 13.02 29.78
CA GLY A 146 38.71 13.56 28.49
C GLY A 146 38.34 12.51 27.45
N VAL A 147 38.56 11.22 27.74
CA VAL A 147 38.24 10.11 26.84
C VAL A 147 36.74 9.81 26.86
N VAL A 148 36.18 9.50 25.69
CA VAL A 148 34.80 8.99 25.58
C VAL A 148 34.80 7.47 25.60
N ALA A 149 33.95 6.92 26.47
CA ALA A 149 33.83 5.51 26.78
C ALA A 149 32.36 5.12 27.00
N GLN A 150 32.09 3.85 27.29
CA GLN A 150 30.78 3.42 27.81
C GLN A 150 30.72 3.60 29.34
N GLY A 151 29.65 4.24 29.84
CA GLY A 151 29.35 4.34 31.27
C GLY A 151 28.85 3.02 31.86
N SER A 152 28.42 3.00 33.12
CA SER A 152 27.77 1.82 33.70
C SER A 152 26.31 1.67 33.24
N PRO A 153 25.74 0.45 33.21
CA PRO A 153 24.30 0.26 32.97
C PRO A 153 23.46 1.15 33.90
N GLY A 154 22.45 1.83 33.34
CA GLY A 154 21.59 2.75 34.10
C GLY A 154 22.23 4.08 34.53
N GLN A 155 23.52 4.33 34.26
CA GLN A 155 24.16 5.62 34.57
C GLN A 155 23.44 6.76 33.82
N SER A 156 23.18 7.87 34.52
CA SER A 156 22.46 9.03 33.99
C SER A 156 22.86 10.26 34.80
N ASP A 157 23.85 11.00 34.32
CA ASP A 157 24.36 12.21 34.96
C ASP A 157 24.94 13.18 33.91
N ARG A 158 25.51 14.31 34.33
CA ARG A 158 26.03 15.33 33.39
C ARG A 158 27.13 14.82 32.45
N THR A 159 27.85 13.78 32.83
CA THR A 159 28.94 13.19 32.04
C THR A 159 28.43 12.28 30.90
N THR A 160 27.15 11.88 30.96
CA THR A 160 26.49 11.08 29.92
C THR A 160 25.61 11.91 28.98
N LEU A 161 25.64 13.24 29.10
CA LEU A 161 24.85 14.15 28.27
C LEU A 161 25.66 14.63 27.06
N PHE A 162 25.04 14.57 25.88
CA PHE A 162 25.59 14.98 24.61
C PHE A 162 24.60 15.85 23.82
N GLY A 163 25.12 16.79 23.04
CA GLY A 163 24.39 17.57 22.05
C GLY A 163 24.84 17.23 20.63
N PHE A 164 24.01 17.61 19.66
CA PHE A 164 24.30 17.46 18.23
C PHE A 164 24.37 18.84 17.57
N GLU A 165 25.51 19.18 16.98
CA GLU A 165 25.67 20.40 16.19
C GLU A 165 25.70 20.06 14.70
N ASN A 166 25.09 20.90 13.86
CA ASN A 166 25.11 20.69 12.40
C ASN A 166 26.55 20.62 11.89
N SER A 167 26.80 19.64 11.02
CA SER A 167 28.09 19.44 10.36
C SER A 167 27.91 19.19 8.86
N SER A 168 29.01 19.01 8.15
CA SER A 168 29.05 18.70 6.72
C SER A 168 30.15 17.67 6.43
N GLY A 169 30.08 16.99 5.28
CA GLY A 169 31.10 16.02 4.89
C GLY A 169 30.93 14.62 5.50
N CYS A 170 29.73 14.30 6.01
CA CYS A 170 29.40 12.95 6.42
C CYS A 170 29.42 11.99 5.22
N ALA A 171 29.82 10.74 5.45
CA ALA A 171 29.71 9.69 4.46
C ALA A 171 28.23 9.45 4.09
N VAL A 172 28.00 9.11 2.82
CA VAL A 172 26.67 8.73 2.32
C VAL A 172 26.41 7.29 2.72
N TYR A 173 25.30 7.04 3.41
CA TYR A 173 24.88 5.68 3.72
C TYR A 173 24.25 5.04 2.46
N PRO A 174 24.56 3.77 2.13
CA PRO A 174 23.98 3.10 0.97
C PRO A 174 22.45 3.10 1.01
N GLU A 175 21.81 3.52 -0.08
CA GLU A 175 20.35 3.54 -0.21
C GLU A 175 19.93 3.62 -1.68
N ILE A 176 18.70 3.16 -1.99
CA ILE A 176 18.08 3.28 -3.31
C ILE A 176 17.67 4.73 -3.60
N SER A 177 17.95 5.17 -4.83
CA SER A 177 17.49 6.45 -5.34
C SER A 177 16.04 6.36 -5.81
N LEU A 178 15.27 7.41 -5.53
CA LEU A 178 13.88 7.49 -5.99
C LEU A 178 13.80 7.87 -7.47
N ASN A 179 14.84 8.53 -8.01
CA ASN A 179 14.87 9.08 -9.37
C ASN A 179 13.59 9.86 -9.71
N ALA A 180 13.08 10.59 -8.72
CA ALA A 180 11.81 11.28 -8.77
C ALA A 180 11.95 12.67 -8.14
N THR A 181 11.42 13.69 -8.80
CA THR A 181 11.43 15.08 -8.33
C THR A 181 10.03 15.66 -8.34
N GLY A 182 9.59 16.20 -7.20
CA GLY A 182 8.26 16.78 -7.05
C GLY A 182 7.71 16.54 -5.65
N LYS A 183 6.43 16.87 -5.45
CA LYS A 183 5.72 16.56 -4.21
C LYS A 183 4.40 15.88 -4.54
N PRO A 184 4.11 14.71 -3.94
CA PRO A 184 2.79 14.08 -4.07
C PRO A 184 1.68 15.02 -3.60
N ARG A 185 0.55 15.01 -4.30
CA ARG A 185 -0.60 15.84 -3.92
C ARG A 185 -1.45 15.16 -2.86
N GLY A 186 -1.77 15.91 -1.82
CA GLY A 186 -2.85 15.61 -0.88
C GLY A 186 -4.14 16.37 -1.23
N GLY A 187 -5.14 16.20 -0.39
CA GLY A 187 -6.44 16.88 -0.52
C GLY A 187 -6.44 18.26 0.14
N SER A 188 -7.36 19.13 -0.29
CA SER A 188 -7.50 20.46 0.31
C SER A 188 -8.17 20.44 1.69
N THR A 189 -8.87 19.35 2.04
CA THR A 189 -9.39 19.07 3.38
C THR A 189 -9.34 17.57 3.70
N PRO A 190 -9.42 17.16 4.98
CA PRO A 190 -9.36 15.74 5.35
C PRO A 190 -10.53 14.88 4.85
N PHE A 191 -11.53 15.48 4.19
CA PHE A 191 -12.77 14.82 3.77
C PHE A 191 -13.13 15.11 2.30
N THR A 192 -12.25 15.77 1.54
CA THR A 192 -12.47 15.97 0.10
C THR A 192 -12.40 14.63 -0.64
N GLU A 193 -12.88 14.61 -1.88
CA GLU A 193 -12.66 13.47 -2.79
C GLU A 193 -11.16 13.21 -2.94
N ALA A 194 -10.77 11.94 -2.79
CA ALA A 194 -9.41 11.50 -3.05
C ALA A 194 -9.14 11.48 -4.56
N THR A 195 -7.88 11.61 -4.94
CA THR A 195 -7.42 11.42 -6.32
C THR A 195 -6.14 10.61 -6.27
N GLY A 196 -6.08 9.55 -7.06
CA GLY A 196 -5.00 8.57 -7.09
C GLY A 196 -5.53 7.15 -7.27
N MET A 197 -4.60 6.25 -7.51
CA MET A 197 -4.86 4.84 -7.81
C MET A 197 -4.99 4.02 -6.52
N ALA A 198 -5.68 2.89 -6.63
CA ALA A 198 -5.82 1.90 -5.57
C ALA A 198 -5.19 0.59 -6.03
N ASP A 199 -4.11 0.18 -5.34
CA ASP A 199 -3.64 -1.19 -5.29
C ASP A 199 -4.62 -1.97 -4.41
N MET A 200 -5.26 -2.96 -5.00
CA MET A 200 -6.28 -3.80 -4.37
C MET A 200 -5.75 -5.13 -3.84
N HIS A 201 -4.49 -5.48 -4.09
CA HIS A 201 -3.96 -6.79 -3.71
C HIS A 201 -2.42 -6.86 -3.74
N ASN A 202 -1.79 -7.09 -2.60
CA ASN A 202 -0.33 -7.12 -2.45
C ASN A 202 0.11 -7.92 -1.20
N HIS A 203 1.36 -8.38 -1.17
CA HIS A 203 1.95 -9.11 -0.05
C HIS A 203 3.33 -8.56 0.38
N VAL A 204 3.38 -7.30 0.82
CA VAL A 204 4.61 -6.67 1.34
C VAL A 204 5.23 -7.52 2.48
N SER A 205 4.42 -8.15 3.32
CA SER A 205 4.91 -8.98 4.43
C SER A 205 5.25 -10.44 4.07
N ALA A 206 5.20 -10.83 2.79
CA ALA A 206 5.45 -12.22 2.36
C ALA A 206 6.90 -12.69 2.53
N PHE A 207 7.85 -11.84 2.92
CA PHE A 207 9.16 -12.33 3.36
C PHE A 207 9.09 -13.27 4.60
N GLU A 208 7.94 -13.32 5.29
CA GLU A 208 7.66 -14.29 6.36
C GLU A 208 6.85 -15.52 5.88
N PHE A 209 6.39 -15.56 4.62
CA PHE A 209 5.57 -16.60 4.00
C PHE A 209 6.31 -17.95 3.93
N LEU A 210 5.56 -19.06 3.94
CA LEU A 210 6.06 -20.44 3.92
C LEU A 210 7.14 -20.68 4.99
N GLY A 211 6.87 -20.22 6.21
CA GLY A 211 7.80 -20.35 7.32
C GLY A 211 9.00 -19.40 7.26
N GLY A 212 8.97 -18.38 6.40
CA GLY A 212 9.88 -17.22 6.40
C GLY A 212 11.26 -17.44 5.82
N ARG A 213 11.40 -18.42 4.93
CA ARG A 213 12.66 -18.68 4.19
C ARG A 213 12.46 -19.00 2.70
N ALA A 214 11.21 -19.05 2.24
CA ALA A 214 10.92 -19.27 0.82
C ALA A 214 11.05 -18.00 -0.02
N HIS A 215 10.86 -16.83 0.60
CA HIS A 215 10.93 -15.53 -0.04
C HIS A 215 12.16 -14.77 0.44
N CYS A 216 12.95 -14.27 -0.52
CA CYS A 216 14.32 -13.82 -0.36
C CYS A 216 14.40 -12.30 -0.42
N GLY A 217 15.00 -11.72 0.61
CA GLY A 217 15.03 -10.29 0.83
C GLY A 217 13.90 -9.82 1.75
N LYS A 218 13.82 -8.51 1.99
CA LYS A 218 12.85 -7.89 2.90
C LYS A 218 12.50 -6.47 2.43
N PRO A 219 11.31 -5.96 2.76
CA PRO A 219 10.94 -4.61 2.37
C PRO A 219 11.71 -3.53 3.16
N TRP A 220 12.34 -3.91 4.28
CA TRP A 220 13.29 -3.08 5.01
C TRP A 220 14.24 -3.94 5.84
N ASP A 221 15.36 -3.35 6.26
CA ASP A 221 16.22 -3.89 7.30
C ASP A 221 16.76 -2.72 8.14
N ALA A 222 17.02 -2.95 9.43
CA ALA A 222 17.57 -1.94 10.32
C ALA A 222 18.92 -1.39 9.82
N TYR A 223 19.65 -2.16 9.01
CA TYR A 223 20.93 -1.76 8.43
C TYR A 223 20.83 -1.34 6.95
N GLY A 224 19.61 -1.12 6.44
CA GLY A 224 19.37 -0.57 5.11
C GLY A 224 19.53 -1.58 3.98
N VAL A 225 19.55 -1.06 2.74
CA VAL A 225 19.35 -1.85 1.52
C VAL A 225 20.34 -3.02 1.35
N ALA A 226 21.60 -2.84 1.75
CA ALA A 226 22.64 -3.86 1.62
C ALA A 226 22.38 -5.12 2.47
N TYR A 227 21.47 -5.04 3.44
CA TYR A 227 21.05 -6.15 4.30
C TYR A 227 19.61 -6.59 4.04
N ALA A 228 18.79 -5.70 3.47
CA ALA A 228 17.41 -5.99 3.10
C ALA A 228 17.32 -6.78 1.79
N LEU A 229 18.11 -6.41 0.77
CA LEU A 229 18.03 -7.00 -0.57
C LEU A 229 19.19 -7.96 -0.81
N VAL A 230 19.17 -9.04 -0.02
CA VAL A 230 20.07 -10.18 -0.11
C VAL A 230 19.27 -11.44 -0.42
N ASP A 231 19.87 -12.33 -1.19
CA ASP A 231 19.21 -13.57 -1.60
C ASP A 231 19.25 -14.62 -0.48
N CYS A 232 18.42 -15.66 -0.59
CA CYS A 232 18.38 -16.76 0.35
C CYS A 232 19.71 -17.53 0.35
N PRO A 233 20.18 -18.03 1.52
CA PRO A 233 21.45 -18.75 1.60
C PRO A 233 21.55 -19.97 0.68
N ASP A 234 20.45 -20.68 0.44
CA ASP A 234 20.37 -21.86 -0.43
C ASP A 234 20.46 -21.53 -1.93
N HIS A 235 20.26 -20.27 -2.32
CA HIS A 235 20.46 -19.82 -3.70
C HIS A 235 21.95 -19.65 -4.03
N TYR A 236 22.83 -19.54 -3.04
CA TYR A 236 24.26 -19.39 -3.30
C TYR A 236 24.93 -20.70 -3.75
N PRO A 237 25.88 -20.65 -4.71
CA PRO A 237 26.48 -19.44 -5.30
C PRO A 237 25.85 -18.95 -6.61
N ASN A 238 24.89 -19.67 -7.20
CA ASN A 238 24.45 -19.44 -8.59
C ASN A 238 22.99 -19.84 -8.87
N GLY A 239 22.12 -19.84 -7.86
CA GLY A 239 20.71 -20.19 -7.99
C GLY A 239 20.42 -21.68 -8.12
N ALA A 240 21.41 -22.56 -8.25
CA ALA A 240 21.18 -23.99 -8.45
C ALA A 240 20.47 -24.66 -7.24
N GLY A 241 20.64 -24.11 -6.04
CA GLY A 241 19.98 -24.59 -4.82
C GLY A 241 18.62 -23.95 -4.53
N ALA A 242 18.17 -23.03 -5.38
CA ALA A 242 16.85 -22.36 -5.31
C ALA A 242 15.73 -23.33 -5.72
N ILE A 243 15.56 -24.45 -5.00
CA ILE A 243 14.71 -25.57 -5.43
C ILE A 243 13.27 -25.13 -5.66
N LEU A 244 12.72 -24.30 -4.77
CA LEU A 244 11.35 -23.81 -4.90
C LEU A 244 11.19 -22.83 -6.07
N GLU A 245 12.14 -21.91 -6.25
CA GLU A 245 12.13 -20.99 -7.39
C GLU A 245 12.30 -21.75 -8.71
N ASN A 246 13.34 -22.58 -8.83
CA ASN A 246 13.62 -23.36 -10.03
C ASN A 246 12.49 -24.33 -10.36
N LEU A 247 11.79 -24.81 -9.33
CA LEU A 247 10.52 -25.51 -9.49
C LEU A 247 9.54 -24.62 -10.23
N PHE A 248 9.19 -23.45 -9.65
CA PHE A 248 8.31 -22.44 -10.26
C PHE A 248 8.75 -21.92 -11.65
N TYR A 249 9.92 -22.30 -12.16
CA TYR A 249 10.34 -22.02 -13.54
C TYR A 249 10.28 -23.25 -14.47
N GLY A 250 9.75 -24.37 -13.99
CA GLY A 250 9.65 -25.64 -14.70
C GLY A 250 11.01 -26.30 -14.99
N ASN A 251 12.09 -25.79 -14.38
CA ASN A 251 13.45 -26.22 -14.66
C ASN A 251 14.27 -26.31 -13.36
N PRO A 252 14.33 -27.49 -12.71
CA PRO A 252 15.07 -27.68 -11.46
C PRO A 252 16.59 -27.45 -11.61
N ALA A 253 17.13 -27.45 -12.83
CA ALA A 253 18.52 -27.16 -13.13
C ALA A 253 18.79 -25.68 -13.49
N ARG A 254 17.78 -24.81 -13.37
CA ARG A 254 17.93 -23.36 -13.58
C ARG A 254 18.98 -22.79 -12.62
N THR A 255 19.63 -21.73 -13.09
CA THR A 255 20.64 -20.98 -12.34
C THR A 255 20.37 -19.50 -12.55
N HIS A 256 20.73 -18.70 -11.57
CA HIS A 256 20.69 -17.23 -11.65
C HIS A 256 21.83 -16.63 -10.83
N ASP A 257 22.12 -15.35 -11.02
CA ASP A 257 23.06 -14.65 -10.15
C ASP A 257 22.35 -14.27 -8.84
N PRO A 258 22.72 -14.84 -7.67
CA PRO A 258 22.05 -14.56 -6.41
C PRO A 258 22.44 -13.21 -5.80
N VAL A 259 23.30 -12.43 -6.47
CA VAL A 259 23.71 -11.10 -5.97
C VAL A 259 22.62 -10.07 -6.23
N GLY A 260 21.90 -9.71 -5.16
CA GLY A 260 21.00 -8.56 -5.09
C GLY A 260 21.79 -7.23 -5.04
N TRP A 261 21.76 -6.53 -3.90
CA TRP A 261 22.51 -5.28 -3.78
C TRP A 261 24.04 -5.48 -3.91
N PRO A 262 24.79 -4.60 -4.62
CA PRO A 262 24.33 -3.44 -5.36
C PRO A 262 24.09 -3.69 -6.86
N THR A 263 24.43 -4.87 -7.39
CA THR A 263 24.53 -5.11 -8.84
C THR A 263 23.22 -5.55 -9.49
N PHE A 264 22.38 -6.31 -8.77
CA PHE A 264 21.07 -6.79 -9.20
C PHE A 264 21.09 -7.42 -10.60
N LYS A 265 22.01 -8.34 -10.88
CA LYS A 265 22.21 -8.82 -12.26
C LYS A 265 21.01 -9.65 -12.77
N SER A 266 20.45 -10.49 -11.92
CA SER A 266 19.34 -11.39 -12.27
C SER A 266 18.03 -11.04 -11.60
N TRP A 267 18.05 -10.55 -10.36
CA TRP A 267 16.86 -10.17 -9.61
C TRP A 267 17.06 -8.76 -8.99
N PRO A 268 15.98 -8.03 -8.66
CA PRO A 268 14.59 -8.38 -8.93
C PRO A 268 14.27 -8.31 -10.44
N ALA A 269 13.34 -9.14 -10.88
CA ALA A 269 12.80 -9.20 -12.24
C ALA A 269 11.28 -9.38 -12.14
N TYR A 270 10.53 -9.04 -13.19
CA TYR A 270 9.06 -9.01 -13.12
C TYR A 270 8.48 -10.41 -12.87
N ASP A 271 9.16 -11.43 -13.37
CA ASP A 271 8.84 -12.85 -13.25
C ASP A 271 9.46 -13.52 -12.01
N SER A 272 10.19 -12.79 -11.18
CA SER A 272 10.88 -13.35 -10.02
C SER A 272 9.94 -13.53 -8.83
N LEU A 273 9.45 -14.77 -8.65
CA LEU A 273 8.37 -15.07 -7.70
C LEU A 273 8.83 -15.17 -6.23
N THR A 274 10.09 -15.49 -6.00
CA THR A 274 10.65 -15.77 -4.66
C THR A 274 11.54 -14.66 -4.15
N HIS A 275 11.70 -13.54 -4.86
CA HIS A 275 12.56 -12.44 -4.43
C HIS A 275 11.74 -11.19 -4.09
N GLU A 276 12.26 -10.39 -3.16
CA GLU A 276 11.61 -9.17 -2.72
C GLU A 276 11.51 -8.12 -3.83
N GLN A 277 10.28 -7.68 -4.08
CA GLN A 277 9.95 -6.66 -5.06
C GLN A 277 9.37 -5.38 -4.43
N THR A 278 9.18 -5.31 -3.11
CA THR A 278 8.46 -4.22 -2.40
C THR A 278 9.31 -3.45 -1.37
N TYR A 279 10.62 -3.33 -1.57
CA TYR A 279 11.49 -2.48 -0.75
C TYR A 279 10.92 -1.08 -0.48
N TYR A 280 11.11 -0.53 0.72
CA TYR A 280 10.39 0.68 1.15
C TYR A 280 10.60 1.91 0.25
N ARG A 281 11.77 2.02 -0.42
CA ARG A 281 12.03 3.10 -1.40
C ARG A 281 11.31 2.88 -2.72
N TRP A 282 11.06 1.64 -3.10
CA TRP A 282 10.21 1.28 -4.23
C TRP A 282 8.74 1.59 -3.92
N LEU A 283 8.25 1.25 -2.72
CA LEU A 283 6.93 1.69 -2.23
C LEU A 283 6.81 3.22 -2.21
N GLU A 284 7.86 3.92 -1.76
CA GLU A 284 7.89 5.39 -1.74
C GLU A 284 7.76 5.96 -3.16
N ARG A 285 8.47 5.38 -4.14
CA ARG A 285 8.39 5.81 -5.54
C ARG A 285 7.00 5.56 -6.14
N ALA A 286 6.35 4.43 -5.84
CA ALA A 286 4.98 4.14 -6.27
C ALA A 286 3.95 5.12 -5.66
N TRP A 287 4.06 5.41 -4.36
CA TRP A 287 3.30 6.48 -3.70
C TRP A 287 3.54 7.83 -4.37
N MET A 288 4.80 8.16 -4.72
CA MET A 288 5.07 9.39 -5.47
C MET A 288 4.39 9.41 -6.85
N GLY A 289 4.20 8.25 -7.48
CA GLY A 289 3.56 8.09 -8.80
C GLY A 289 2.06 8.36 -8.82
N GLY A 290 1.38 8.29 -7.68
CA GLY A 290 -0.06 8.54 -7.59
C GLY A 290 -0.84 7.43 -6.88
N GLU A 291 -0.17 6.38 -6.41
CA GLU A 291 -0.81 5.37 -5.57
C GLU A 291 -1.18 5.97 -4.20
N ARG A 292 -2.43 5.78 -3.78
CA ARG A 292 -2.98 6.37 -2.54
C ARG A 292 -3.58 5.35 -1.60
N LEU A 293 -3.95 4.18 -2.11
CA LEU A 293 -4.50 3.10 -1.31
C LEU A 293 -3.83 1.80 -1.73
N MET A 294 -3.47 0.98 -0.74
CA MET A 294 -2.92 -0.36 -0.89
C MET A 294 -3.68 -1.32 0.02
N VAL A 295 -4.05 -2.49 -0.49
CA VAL A 295 -4.48 -3.63 0.34
C VAL A 295 -3.30 -4.59 0.44
N ASN A 296 -2.84 -4.84 1.67
CA ASN A 296 -1.79 -5.82 1.94
C ASN A 296 -2.39 -7.05 2.62
N ASN A 297 -2.38 -8.19 1.96
CA ASN A 297 -2.88 -9.45 2.49
C ASN A 297 -1.78 -10.17 3.27
N LEU A 298 -2.10 -10.50 4.52
CA LEU A 298 -1.28 -11.37 5.37
C LEU A 298 -1.56 -12.81 4.91
N VAL A 299 -0.53 -13.52 4.45
CA VAL A 299 -0.68 -14.77 3.68
C VAL A 299 0.18 -15.90 4.25
N GLU A 300 -0.38 -17.10 4.31
CA GLU A 300 0.34 -18.35 4.59
C GLU A 300 -0.35 -19.51 3.86
N ASN A 301 0.42 -20.57 3.60
CA ASN A 301 -0.11 -21.85 3.16
C ASN A 301 0.50 -22.95 4.02
N GLY A 302 -0.27 -23.40 5.03
CA GLY A 302 0.20 -24.35 6.02
C GLY A 302 0.71 -25.65 5.41
N VAL A 303 0.08 -26.14 4.33
CA VAL A 303 0.50 -27.37 3.63
C VAL A 303 1.85 -27.16 2.95
N LEU A 304 2.00 -26.13 2.12
CA LEU A 304 3.26 -25.85 1.43
C LEU A 304 4.38 -25.52 2.42
N CYS A 305 4.10 -24.80 3.51
CA CYS A 305 5.07 -24.54 4.59
C CYS A 305 5.56 -25.83 5.26
N ARG A 306 4.67 -26.78 5.53
CA ARG A 306 5.04 -28.09 6.12
C ARG A 306 5.96 -28.87 5.18
N LEU A 307 5.69 -28.83 3.88
CA LEU A 307 6.49 -29.49 2.83
C LEU A 307 7.84 -28.80 2.59
N TYR A 308 7.90 -27.48 2.66
CA TYR A 308 9.13 -26.73 2.37
C TYR A 308 10.21 -26.99 3.44
N PRO A 309 11.42 -27.47 3.06
CA PRO A 309 12.42 -27.95 4.02
C PRO A 309 13.09 -26.82 4.83
N TYR A 310 13.21 -25.63 4.25
CA TYR A 310 13.85 -24.49 4.89
C TYR A 310 12.80 -23.58 5.53
N LYS A 311 12.76 -23.54 6.86
CA LYS A 311 11.82 -22.66 7.58
C LYS A 311 12.41 -22.22 8.90
N GLN A 312 11.94 -21.08 9.39
CA GLN A 312 12.30 -20.52 10.69
C GLN A 312 11.08 -20.15 11.55
N ASN A 313 9.91 -19.97 10.92
CA ASN A 313 8.66 -19.64 11.59
C ASN A 313 7.71 -20.85 11.67
N SER A 314 6.62 -20.69 12.44
CA SER A 314 5.51 -21.64 12.51
C SER A 314 4.84 -21.80 11.13
N CYS A 315 4.26 -22.98 10.86
CA CYS A 315 3.39 -23.21 9.71
C CYS A 315 1.89 -23.14 10.09
N ASP A 316 1.57 -22.69 11.31
CA ASP A 316 0.22 -22.28 11.67
C ASP A 316 -0.08 -20.93 11.00
N GLU A 317 -1.15 -20.88 10.20
CA GLU A 317 -1.47 -19.71 9.39
C GLU A 317 -1.76 -18.48 10.28
N MET A 318 -2.49 -18.66 11.39
CA MET A 318 -2.78 -17.54 12.30
C MET A 318 -1.54 -17.01 13.07
N ASP A 319 -0.54 -17.84 13.33
CA ASP A 319 0.76 -17.38 13.82
C ASP A 319 1.49 -16.51 12.77
N ALA A 320 1.41 -16.89 11.49
CA ALA A 320 1.94 -16.10 10.39
C ALA A 320 1.18 -14.76 10.25
N VAL A 321 -0.16 -14.74 10.33
CA VAL A 321 -0.97 -13.49 10.38
C VAL A 321 -0.46 -12.56 11.47
N ARG A 322 -0.29 -13.05 12.70
CA ARG A 322 0.15 -12.24 13.85
C ARG A 322 1.54 -11.67 13.61
N LEU A 323 2.46 -12.49 13.10
CA LEU A 323 3.82 -12.09 12.79
C LEU A 323 3.84 -11.01 11.70
N GLN A 324 3.16 -11.26 10.59
CA GLN A 324 3.12 -10.33 9.45
C GLN A 324 2.42 -9.02 9.81
N ALA A 325 1.35 -9.03 10.60
CA ALA A 325 0.73 -7.80 11.11
C ALA A 325 1.73 -6.97 11.94
N ALA A 326 2.53 -7.63 12.79
CA ALA A 326 3.60 -6.96 13.54
C ALA A 326 4.69 -6.42 12.62
N ARG A 327 5.04 -7.14 11.54
CA ARG A 327 5.97 -6.69 10.50
C ARG A 327 5.49 -5.44 9.78
N MET A 328 4.22 -5.36 9.41
CA MET A 328 3.66 -4.16 8.78
C MET A 328 3.76 -2.93 9.68
N HIS A 329 3.53 -3.08 10.99
CA HIS A 329 3.76 -1.99 11.94
C HIS A 329 5.23 -1.61 12.11
N GLN A 330 6.14 -2.59 12.07
CA GLN A 330 7.59 -2.33 12.10
C GLN A 330 8.07 -1.60 10.85
N LEU A 331 7.54 -1.93 9.66
CA LEU A 331 7.80 -1.18 8.43
C LEU A 331 7.31 0.26 8.55
N GLN A 332 6.09 0.46 9.06
CA GLN A 332 5.55 1.79 9.32
C GLN A 332 6.47 2.63 10.22
N ASP A 333 6.94 2.04 11.32
CA ASP A 333 7.86 2.68 12.26
C ASP A 333 9.25 2.94 11.64
N TYR A 334 9.73 2.03 10.78
CA TYR A 334 10.98 2.21 10.05
C TYR A 334 10.87 3.40 9.08
N ILE A 335 9.79 3.49 8.29
CA ILE A 335 9.52 4.61 7.37
C ILE A 335 9.37 5.93 8.15
N ASP A 336 8.68 5.90 9.29
CA ASP A 336 8.58 7.05 10.21
C ASP A 336 9.95 7.49 10.73
N ALA A 337 10.82 6.54 11.08
CA ALA A 337 12.16 6.84 11.54
C ALA A 337 13.00 7.53 10.46
N GLN A 338 12.83 7.14 9.18
CA GLN A 338 13.48 7.83 8.05
C GLN A 338 12.89 9.23 7.80
N ALA A 339 11.59 9.42 8.08
CA ALA A 339 10.85 10.66 7.81
C ALA A 339 10.90 11.70 8.95
N GLY A 340 11.57 11.40 10.06
CA GLY A 340 11.77 12.35 11.16
C GLY A 340 10.87 12.13 12.38
N GLY A 341 10.15 11.00 12.46
CA GLY A 341 9.48 10.55 13.68
C GLY A 341 8.11 9.89 13.46
N PRO A 342 7.45 9.49 14.56
CA PRO A 342 6.17 8.78 14.51
C PRO A 342 5.10 9.60 13.78
N GLY A 343 4.48 9.00 12.77
CA GLY A 343 3.43 9.61 11.96
C GLY A 343 3.91 10.53 10.83
N GLU A 344 5.21 10.76 10.68
CA GLU A 344 5.78 11.66 9.66
C GLU A 344 5.99 10.96 8.30
N GLY A 345 6.07 9.63 8.29
CA GLY A 345 6.25 8.81 7.09
C GLY A 345 5.02 8.74 6.18
N PHE A 346 5.25 8.35 4.92
CA PHE A 346 4.20 8.30 3.89
C PHE A 346 3.24 7.11 4.06
N PHE A 347 3.66 6.02 4.69
CA PHE A 347 2.94 4.74 4.74
C PHE A 347 2.09 4.62 6.00
N ARG A 348 0.75 4.62 5.96
CA ARG A 348 -0.12 4.52 7.17
C ARG A 348 -1.06 3.33 7.11
N ILE A 349 -1.00 2.45 8.10
CA ILE A 349 -2.00 1.40 8.31
C ILE A 349 -3.31 2.03 8.79
N VAL A 350 -4.44 1.67 8.16
CA VAL A 350 -5.76 2.24 8.43
C VAL A 350 -6.81 1.15 8.64
N THR A 351 -7.79 1.44 9.49
CA THR A 351 -8.77 0.44 9.95
C THR A 351 -10.22 0.76 9.57
N ASN A 352 -10.45 1.93 8.96
CA ASN A 352 -11.76 2.39 8.55
C ASN A 352 -11.63 3.41 7.42
N PRO A 353 -12.67 3.59 6.58
CA PRO A 353 -12.57 4.45 5.40
C PRO A 353 -12.44 5.93 5.72
N PHE A 354 -12.91 6.36 6.89
CA PHE A 354 -12.81 7.76 7.30
C PHE A 354 -11.39 8.13 7.69
N GLU A 355 -10.66 7.19 8.29
CA GLU A 355 -9.22 7.29 8.54
C GLU A 355 -8.43 7.24 7.25
N ALA A 356 -8.69 6.26 6.39
CA ALA A 356 -8.09 6.15 5.05
C ALA A 356 -8.23 7.46 4.26
N ARG A 357 -9.44 8.04 4.21
CA ARG A 357 -9.68 9.33 3.55
C ARG A 357 -8.87 10.47 4.17
N ARG A 358 -8.66 10.49 5.49
CA ARG A 358 -7.84 11.52 6.14
C ARG A 358 -6.37 11.36 5.77
N VAL A 359 -5.85 10.14 5.82
CA VAL A 359 -4.47 9.79 5.45
C VAL A 359 -4.19 10.18 4.01
N ILE A 360 -5.04 9.76 3.07
CA ILE A 360 -4.89 10.10 1.64
C ILE A 360 -4.91 11.61 1.43
N ASN A 361 -5.83 12.32 2.10
CA ASN A 361 -5.89 13.77 1.98
C ASN A 361 -4.76 14.51 2.72
N ASP A 362 -4.07 13.87 3.66
CA ASP A 362 -2.80 14.34 4.25
C ASP A 362 -1.61 14.14 3.29
N GLY A 363 -1.85 13.54 2.12
CA GLY A 363 -0.85 13.23 1.11
C GLY A 363 -0.14 11.90 1.34
N LYS A 364 -0.63 11.04 2.22
CA LYS A 364 0.00 9.76 2.60
C LYS A 364 -0.68 8.56 1.92
N LEU A 365 0.03 7.43 1.83
CA LEU A 365 -0.49 6.13 1.41
C LEU A 365 -1.32 5.52 2.55
N ALA A 366 -2.56 5.15 2.26
CA ALA A 366 -3.43 4.40 3.17
C ALA A 366 -3.31 2.90 2.90
N VAL A 367 -2.93 2.15 3.92
CA VAL A 367 -2.65 0.71 3.83
C VAL A 367 -3.70 -0.05 4.61
N VAL A 368 -4.47 -0.87 3.92
CA VAL A 368 -5.52 -1.72 4.49
C VAL A 368 -4.92 -3.11 4.69
N LEU A 369 -5.00 -3.65 5.90
CA LEU A 369 -4.59 -5.04 6.14
C LEU A 369 -5.73 -5.99 5.77
N GLY A 370 -5.42 -6.97 4.92
CA GLY A 370 -6.25 -8.12 4.57
C GLY A 370 -5.68 -9.43 5.10
N ILE A 371 -6.43 -10.53 5.02
CA ILE A 371 -5.92 -11.89 5.26
C ILE A 371 -6.36 -12.78 4.09
N GLU A 372 -5.43 -13.57 3.58
CA GLU A 372 -5.63 -14.53 2.51
C GLU A 372 -5.01 -15.87 2.88
N GLU A 373 -5.84 -16.75 3.40
CA GLU A 373 -5.43 -17.97 4.08
C GLU A 373 -6.44 -19.08 3.83
N SER A 374 -5.98 -20.33 3.81
CA SER A 374 -6.86 -21.48 3.60
C SER A 374 -7.46 -21.99 4.91
N GLU A 375 -6.71 -21.84 6.00
CA GLU A 375 -7.02 -22.26 7.36
C GLU A 375 -7.42 -21.05 8.24
N LEU A 376 -8.15 -20.07 7.69
CA LEU A 376 -8.55 -18.84 8.39
C LEU A 376 -9.17 -19.12 9.77
N PHE A 377 -8.64 -18.47 10.83
CA PHE A 377 -8.96 -18.69 12.25
C PHE A 377 -8.60 -20.09 12.78
N GLY A 378 -7.75 -20.85 12.07
CA GLY A 378 -7.51 -22.27 12.30
C GLY A 378 -8.70 -23.16 11.89
N CYS A 379 -9.66 -22.63 11.11
CA CYS A 379 -10.89 -23.33 10.79
C CYS A 379 -10.79 -24.13 9.48
N THR A 380 -10.24 -25.33 9.59
CA THR A 380 -10.23 -26.33 8.52
C THR A 380 -11.50 -27.18 8.53
N GLU A 381 -11.64 -28.05 7.54
CA GLU A 381 -12.59 -29.15 7.57
C GLU A 381 -11.84 -30.48 7.37
N PHE A 382 -12.34 -31.56 7.96
CA PHE A 382 -11.87 -32.91 7.68
C PHE A 382 -13.06 -33.85 7.49
N GLN A 383 -13.13 -34.51 6.34
CA GLN A 383 -14.22 -35.41 5.93
C GLN A 383 -15.61 -34.80 6.16
N ASP A 384 -15.83 -33.59 5.64
CA ASP A 384 -17.10 -32.86 5.73
C ASP A 384 -17.44 -32.34 7.14
N VAL A 385 -16.50 -32.42 8.08
CA VAL A 385 -16.68 -31.94 9.45
C VAL A 385 -15.82 -30.71 9.68
N PRO A 386 -16.42 -29.52 9.92
CA PRO A 386 -15.69 -28.35 10.38
C PRO A 386 -14.89 -28.65 11.65
N GLN A 387 -13.62 -28.27 11.66
CA GLN A 387 -12.74 -28.43 12.83
C GLN A 387 -12.78 -27.23 13.78
N CYS A 388 -13.75 -26.34 13.58
CA CYS A 388 -14.01 -25.20 14.46
C CYS A 388 -15.49 -25.01 14.73
N THR A 389 -15.81 -24.19 15.72
CA THR A 389 -17.18 -23.80 16.07
C THR A 389 -17.48 -22.37 15.62
N LEU A 390 -18.76 -22.00 15.61
CA LEU A 390 -19.15 -20.59 15.41
C LEU A 390 -18.51 -19.65 16.45
N GLN A 391 -18.29 -20.12 17.69
CA GLN A 391 -17.63 -19.30 18.70
C GLN A 391 -16.18 -18.99 18.30
N ASP A 392 -15.45 -19.97 17.76
CA ASP A 392 -14.08 -19.78 17.30
C ASP A 392 -14.03 -18.74 16.16
N VAL A 393 -15.01 -18.78 15.25
CA VAL A 393 -15.15 -17.77 14.18
C VAL A 393 -15.44 -16.36 14.73
N GLU A 394 -16.34 -16.24 15.71
CA GLU A 394 -16.63 -14.96 16.38
C GLU A 394 -15.40 -14.42 17.12
N ASP A 395 -14.60 -15.29 17.71
CA ASP A 395 -13.36 -14.97 18.42
C ASP A 395 -12.28 -14.54 17.43
N GLY A 396 -12.14 -15.25 16.31
CA GLY A 396 -11.26 -14.93 15.19
C GLY A 396 -11.55 -13.54 14.61
N ILE A 397 -12.82 -13.20 14.35
CA ILE A 397 -13.22 -11.85 13.91
C ILE A 397 -12.78 -10.77 14.92
N ARG A 398 -12.89 -11.04 16.23
CA ARG A 398 -12.43 -10.09 17.26
C ARG A 398 -10.91 -9.95 17.28
N GLU A 399 -10.20 -11.06 17.10
CA GLU A 399 -8.74 -11.07 17.04
C GLU A 399 -8.21 -10.26 15.85
N VAL A 400 -8.66 -10.56 14.63
CA VAL A 400 -8.11 -9.92 13.42
C VAL A 400 -8.45 -8.43 13.38
N LYS A 401 -9.61 -8.03 13.90
CA LYS A 401 -9.93 -6.60 14.09
C LYS A 401 -9.03 -5.91 15.11
N LYS A 402 -8.58 -6.61 16.15
CA LYS A 402 -7.59 -6.09 17.10
C LYS A 402 -6.21 -5.94 16.45
N LEU A 403 -5.87 -6.79 15.48
CA LEU A 403 -4.67 -6.67 14.65
C LEU A 403 -4.78 -5.54 13.60
N GLY A 404 -5.96 -4.96 13.40
CA GLY A 404 -6.20 -3.88 12.43
C GLY A 404 -6.69 -4.33 11.05
N VAL A 405 -6.99 -5.62 10.88
CA VAL A 405 -7.47 -6.21 9.63
C VAL A 405 -8.87 -5.70 9.28
N SER A 406 -9.07 -5.39 8.01
CA SER A 406 -10.31 -4.82 7.48
C SER A 406 -10.84 -5.50 6.22
N SER A 407 -10.04 -6.32 5.53
CA SER A 407 -10.44 -7.19 4.40
C SER A 407 -10.18 -8.65 4.76
N LEU A 408 -10.99 -9.60 4.30
CA LEU A 408 -10.68 -11.04 4.44
C LEU A 408 -11.12 -11.80 3.20
N TYR A 409 -10.37 -12.85 2.89
CA TYR A 409 -10.76 -13.96 2.04
C TYR A 409 -11.31 -15.10 2.92
N PRO A 410 -12.62 -15.40 2.86
CA PRO A 410 -13.19 -16.56 3.56
C PRO A 410 -12.67 -17.92 3.06
N VAL A 411 -12.31 -18.00 1.78
CA VAL A 411 -11.78 -19.20 1.13
C VAL A 411 -10.60 -18.78 0.26
N HIS A 412 -9.53 -19.58 0.28
CA HIS A 412 -8.33 -19.38 -0.52
C HIS A 412 -8.01 -20.67 -1.30
N LYS A 413 -6.85 -21.30 -1.11
CA LYS A 413 -6.33 -22.39 -1.96
C LYS A 413 -7.02 -23.74 -1.79
N PHE A 414 -7.64 -23.98 -0.64
CA PHE A 414 -8.27 -25.25 -0.30
C PHE A 414 -9.76 -25.07 0.04
N ASP A 415 -10.56 -26.11 -0.21
CA ASP A 415 -11.86 -26.26 0.40
C ASP A 415 -11.66 -26.28 1.92
N ASN A 416 -12.45 -25.46 2.62
CA ASN A 416 -12.37 -25.34 4.07
C ASN A 416 -13.78 -25.38 4.69
N ALA A 417 -13.85 -25.15 6.00
CA ALA A 417 -15.11 -25.17 6.72
C ALA A 417 -16.13 -24.12 6.26
N PHE A 418 -15.71 -23.10 5.50
CA PHE A 418 -16.56 -22.01 5.04
C PHE A 418 -17.11 -22.24 3.63
N GLY A 419 -16.37 -22.90 2.74
CA GLY A 419 -16.87 -23.20 1.40
C GLY A 419 -15.84 -23.84 0.48
N GLY A 420 -16.29 -24.10 -0.75
CA GLY A 420 -15.43 -24.63 -1.81
C GLY A 420 -14.57 -23.55 -2.48
N THR A 421 -13.35 -23.93 -2.88
CA THR A 421 -12.40 -23.09 -3.61
C THR A 421 -12.57 -23.16 -5.12
N ARG A 422 -12.18 -22.09 -5.81
CA ARG A 422 -11.87 -22.10 -7.24
C ARG A 422 -10.49 -22.71 -7.40
N PHE A 423 -10.43 -23.82 -8.14
CA PHE A 423 -9.24 -24.63 -8.29
C PHE A 423 -8.04 -23.87 -8.82
N ASP A 424 -6.86 -24.43 -8.57
CA ASP A 424 -5.71 -24.21 -9.43
C ASP A 424 -5.89 -24.96 -10.75
N GLU A 425 -5.38 -24.37 -11.82
CA GLU A 425 -5.51 -24.97 -13.15
C GLU A 425 -4.40 -25.97 -13.47
N GLY A 426 -4.67 -26.76 -14.50
CA GLY A 426 -3.71 -27.65 -15.13
C GLY A 426 -3.05 -28.62 -14.15
N ALA A 427 -1.74 -28.78 -14.35
CA ALA A 427 -0.80 -29.58 -13.59
C ALA A 427 -0.69 -29.16 -12.11
N VAL A 428 -0.60 -27.85 -11.86
CA VAL A 428 -0.54 -27.26 -10.52
C VAL A 428 -1.75 -27.67 -9.70
N GLY A 429 -2.94 -27.65 -10.31
CA GLY A 429 -4.18 -28.16 -9.74
C GLY A 429 -4.04 -29.57 -9.18
N GLY A 430 -3.38 -30.50 -9.88
CA GLY A 430 -3.15 -31.87 -9.40
C GLY A 430 -2.31 -31.94 -8.12
N VAL A 431 -1.25 -31.13 -8.04
CA VAL A 431 -0.37 -31.05 -6.86
C VAL A 431 -1.10 -30.44 -5.66
N ILE A 432 -1.75 -29.29 -5.86
CA ILE A 432 -2.52 -28.61 -4.81
C ILE A 432 -3.64 -29.52 -4.30
N ASN A 433 -4.28 -30.30 -5.17
CA ASN A 433 -5.31 -31.26 -4.79
C ASN A 433 -4.79 -32.40 -3.88
N THR A 434 -3.50 -32.72 -3.93
CA THR A 434 -2.88 -33.63 -2.94
C THR A 434 -2.76 -32.96 -1.57
N GLY A 435 -2.47 -31.65 -1.56
CA GLY A 435 -2.54 -30.81 -0.37
C GLY A 435 -3.96 -30.74 0.21
N GLN A 436 -4.97 -30.59 -0.66
CA GLN A 436 -6.39 -30.67 -0.30
C GLN A 436 -6.69 -31.98 0.44
N PHE A 437 -6.31 -33.13 -0.14
CA PHE A 437 -6.51 -34.43 0.50
C PHE A 437 -5.82 -34.52 1.86
N THR A 438 -4.60 -33.99 1.97
CA THR A 438 -3.85 -34.02 3.23
C THR A 438 -4.54 -33.17 4.32
N LEU A 439 -5.15 -32.04 3.94
CA LEU A 439 -5.82 -31.14 4.86
C LEU A 439 -7.23 -31.63 5.23
N SER A 440 -8.04 -32.01 4.24
CA SER A 440 -9.46 -32.31 4.42
C SER A 440 -9.84 -33.79 4.36
N GLY A 441 -8.90 -34.67 4.06
CA GLY A 441 -9.17 -36.11 3.92
C GLY A 441 -9.94 -36.49 2.66
N HIS A 442 -10.13 -35.56 1.71
CA HIS A 442 -10.71 -35.82 0.39
C HIS A 442 -10.04 -34.95 -0.69
N PHE A 443 -10.01 -35.43 -1.92
CA PHE A 443 -9.66 -34.58 -3.07
C PHE A 443 -10.82 -33.63 -3.40
N TRP A 444 -10.57 -32.59 -4.20
CA TRP A 444 -11.61 -31.75 -4.76
C TRP A 444 -12.69 -32.59 -5.45
N GLU A 445 -13.95 -32.28 -5.18
CA GLU A 445 -15.08 -32.93 -5.84
C GLU A 445 -15.55 -32.05 -7.00
N ILE A 446 -15.49 -32.57 -8.22
CA ILE A 446 -15.78 -31.80 -9.43
C ILE A 446 -17.05 -32.33 -10.10
N GLU A 447 -17.89 -31.41 -10.56
CA GLU A 447 -19.00 -31.68 -11.46
C GLU A 447 -18.92 -30.77 -12.71
N PRO A 448 -19.54 -31.15 -13.83
CA PRO A 448 -19.69 -30.25 -14.97
C PRO A 448 -20.48 -29.00 -14.57
N CYS A 449 -20.02 -27.83 -14.98
CA CYS A 449 -20.77 -26.59 -14.75
C CYS A 449 -22.10 -26.58 -15.50
N ALA A 450 -23.15 -26.06 -14.86
CA ALA A 450 -24.49 -25.98 -15.44
C ALA A 450 -24.70 -24.78 -16.40
N GLY A 451 -23.76 -23.85 -16.45
CA GLY A 451 -23.82 -22.61 -17.23
C GLY A 451 -22.45 -22.13 -17.69
N ASP A 452 -22.37 -20.85 -18.09
CA ASP A 452 -21.15 -20.27 -18.67
C ASP A 452 -20.08 -19.90 -17.63
N GLU A 453 -20.44 -19.92 -16.34
CA GLU A 453 -19.51 -19.71 -15.24
C GLU A 453 -18.78 -21.01 -14.91
N ALA A 454 -17.47 -20.93 -14.68
CA ALA A 454 -16.67 -22.10 -14.35
C ALA A 454 -15.60 -21.80 -13.29
N ASP A 455 -15.25 -22.85 -12.54
CA ASP A 455 -13.99 -22.89 -11.82
C ASP A 455 -12.86 -23.23 -12.80
N ASN A 456 -11.62 -23.04 -12.38
CA ASN A 456 -10.47 -23.35 -13.22
C ASN A 456 -10.44 -24.84 -13.56
N THR A 457 -9.98 -25.15 -14.78
CA THR A 457 -9.92 -26.54 -15.24
C THR A 457 -8.66 -27.21 -14.70
N ILE A 458 -8.83 -28.34 -14.02
CA ILE A 458 -7.72 -29.20 -13.58
C ILE A 458 -7.43 -30.19 -14.71
N ALA A 459 -6.15 -30.46 -14.96
CA ALA A 459 -5.77 -31.43 -16.00
C ALA A 459 -6.36 -32.82 -15.69
N THR A 460 -7.20 -33.33 -16.58
CA THR A 460 -7.65 -34.72 -16.58
C THR A 460 -6.59 -35.55 -17.27
N SER A 461 -5.62 -36.11 -16.53
CA SER A 461 -4.71 -37.07 -17.17
C SER A 461 -5.53 -38.25 -17.67
N THR A 462 -5.60 -38.44 -18.99
CA THR A 462 -6.07 -39.66 -19.62
C THR A 462 -5.23 -40.83 -19.12
N GLY A 463 -5.79 -41.58 -18.16
CA GLY A 463 -5.29 -42.91 -17.79
C GLY A 463 -3.97 -42.93 -17.02
N GLY A 464 -4.07 -42.88 -15.69
CA GLY A 464 -3.08 -43.48 -14.79
C GLY A 464 -1.85 -42.63 -14.53
N LEU A 465 -1.88 -41.87 -13.44
CA LEU A 465 -0.74 -41.13 -12.92
C LEU A 465 -0.25 -41.74 -11.61
N LEU A 466 0.64 -42.73 -11.74
CA LEU A 466 1.87 -42.74 -10.94
C LEU A 466 2.79 -41.65 -11.51
N PRO A 467 3.76 -41.10 -10.74
CA PRO A 467 4.51 -39.90 -11.11
C PRO A 467 5.02 -39.97 -12.55
N LEU A 468 4.69 -38.95 -13.35
CA LEU A 468 5.18 -38.80 -14.71
C LEU A 468 6.69 -38.97 -14.71
N SER A 469 7.20 -39.84 -15.59
CA SER A 469 8.63 -39.79 -15.91
C SER A 469 8.91 -38.46 -16.61
N ALA A 470 9.96 -37.76 -16.18
CA ALA A 470 10.32 -36.40 -16.60
C ALA A 470 10.39 -36.18 -18.12
N SER A 471 10.53 -37.25 -18.92
CA SER A 471 10.61 -37.19 -20.37
C SER A 471 9.26 -37.08 -21.09
N GLN A 472 8.13 -37.40 -20.43
CA GLN A 472 6.80 -37.36 -21.08
C GLN A 472 6.06 -36.04 -20.80
N ALA A 473 6.30 -35.41 -19.64
CA ALA A 473 5.78 -34.08 -19.32
C ALA A 473 6.31 -33.01 -20.30
N ALA A 474 7.58 -33.11 -20.71
CA ALA A 474 8.22 -32.11 -21.57
C ALA A 474 7.61 -31.96 -22.99
N ASP A 475 6.93 -32.99 -23.52
CA ASP A 475 6.38 -32.96 -24.90
C ASP A 475 4.93 -32.43 -24.99
N GLU A 476 4.14 -32.49 -23.90
CA GLU A 476 2.76 -31.94 -23.85
C GLU A 476 2.70 -30.48 -23.32
N LEU A 477 3.77 -29.97 -22.70
CA LEU A 477 3.81 -28.72 -21.93
C LEU A 477 4.39 -27.49 -22.66
N SER A 478 4.47 -27.49 -23.99
CA SER A 478 5.04 -26.35 -24.74
C SER A 478 4.08 -25.16 -24.96
N GLY A 479 2.95 -25.09 -24.24
CA GLY A 479 1.89 -24.12 -24.51
C GLY A 479 1.22 -23.42 -23.32
N ASP A 480 1.51 -23.79 -22.08
CA ASP A 480 0.99 -23.10 -20.88
C ASP A 480 2.17 -22.79 -19.93
N GLU A 481 2.64 -21.54 -19.97
CA GLU A 481 3.81 -21.10 -19.21
C GLU A 481 3.60 -21.16 -17.69
N GLU A 482 2.36 -21.16 -17.19
CA GLU A 482 2.04 -21.20 -15.77
C GLU A 482 1.96 -22.64 -15.19
N ALA A 483 1.61 -23.63 -16.03
CA ALA A 483 1.35 -25.00 -15.62
C ALA A 483 2.59 -25.91 -15.60
N GLY A 484 3.62 -25.62 -16.43
CA GLY A 484 4.86 -26.41 -16.48
C GLY A 484 5.77 -26.30 -15.24
N LEU A 485 5.36 -25.48 -14.28
CA LEU A 485 6.20 -24.86 -13.24
C LEU A 485 6.16 -25.55 -11.88
N ILE A 486 5.45 -26.65 -11.66
CA ILE A 486 5.42 -27.30 -10.32
C ILE A 486 5.68 -28.81 -10.38
N GLU A 487 5.64 -29.45 -11.54
CA GLU A 487 5.66 -30.92 -11.60
C GLU A 487 7.05 -31.57 -11.56
N GLY A 488 8.10 -30.92 -12.08
CA GLY A 488 9.44 -31.50 -12.15
C GLY A 488 10.12 -31.73 -10.78
N GLY A 489 9.76 -30.96 -9.76
CA GLY A 489 10.38 -30.99 -8.43
C GLY A 489 9.76 -31.99 -7.45
N PHE A 490 8.45 -32.25 -7.54
CA PHE A 490 7.81 -33.25 -6.70
C PHE A 490 8.26 -34.68 -7.04
N ALA A 491 8.61 -34.94 -8.30
CA ALA A 491 9.23 -36.20 -8.71
C ALA A 491 10.68 -36.34 -8.21
N ALA A 492 11.44 -35.23 -8.12
CA ALA A 492 12.84 -35.24 -7.68
C ALA A 492 13.00 -35.34 -6.15
N TYR A 493 12.00 -34.94 -5.37
CA TYR A 493 12.03 -35.03 -3.90
C TYR A 493 11.51 -36.38 -3.36
N GLY A 494 10.94 -37.21 -4.23
CA GLY A 494 10.45 -38.56 -3.89
C GLY A 494 11.48 -39.69 -4.00
N ASP A 495 12.66 -39.46 -4.60
CA ASP A 495 13.67 -40.52 -4.84
C ASP A 495 14.75 -40.61 -3.73
N GLY A 496 14.35 -40.29 -2.50
CA GLY A 496 15.23 -40.16 -1.35
C GLY A 496 14.87 -41.05 -0.17
N GLY A 497 14.45 -42.30 -0.37
CA GLY A 497 14.22 -43.19 0.77
C GLY A 497 13.54 -44.51 0.45
N THR A 498 14.31 -45.57 0.62
CA THR A 498 13.94 -46.99 0.75
C THR A 498 12.52 -47.31 1.21
N GLU A 499 11.94 -48.31 0.54
CA GLU A 499 10.88 -49.23 1.00
C GLU A 499 10.35 -48.94 2.42
N SER A 500 9.16 -48.33 2.50
CA SER A 500 8.35 -48.42 3.71
C SER A 500 6.88 -48.58 3.32
N ASP A 501 6.24 -49.51 4.03
CA ASP A 501 4.84 -49.93 3.91
C ASP A 501 3.87 -48.77 4.21
N ALA A 502 3.74 -47.81 3.30
CA ALA A 502 2.64 -46.86 3.32
C ALA A 502 1.41 -47.52 2.70
N ASP A 503 0.31 -47.57 3.45
CA ASP A 503 -1.00 -48.00 2.95
C ASP A 503 -1.33 -47.28 1.62
N PRO A 504 -1.91 -47.98 0.63
CA PRO A 504 -2.20 -47.40 -0.67
C PRO A 504 -3.14 -46.20 -0.53
N VAL A 505 -2.76 -45.06 -1.10
CA VAL A 505 -3.63 -43.88 -1.27
C VAL A 505 -4.94 -44.37 -1.91
N PRO A 506 -6.12 -44.14 -1.29
CA PRO A 506 -7.40 -44.45 -1.90
C PRO A 506 -7.49 -43.83 -3.30
N GLY A 507 -8.07 -44.58 -4.25
CA GLY A 507 -7.97 -44.31 -5.69
C GLY A 507 -8.09 -42.83 -6.09
N LEU A 508 -7.12 -42.38 -6.90
CA LEU A 508 -7.09 -41.03 -7.45
C LEU A 508 -8.41 -40.66 -8.13
N PRO A 509 -8.89 -39.41 -7.96
CA PRO A 509 -10.17 -38.99 -8.53
C PRO A 509 -10.09 -38.96 -10.06
N VAL A 510 -11.14 -39.46 -10.72
CA VAL A 510 -11.35 -39.27 -12.15
C VAL A 510 -12.36 -38.15 -12.33
N TYR A 511 -11.94 -37.08 -12.98
CA TYR A 511 -12.77 -35.89 -13.18
C TYR A 511 -13.54 -35.94 -14.51
N PRO A 512 -14.74 -35.33 -14.56
CA PRO A 512 -15.50 -35.20 -15.80
C PRO A 512 -14.77 -34.29 -16.81
N ASP A 513 -15.26 -34.23 -18.05
CA ASP A 513 -14.77 -33.24 -19.01
C ASP A 513 -15.13 -31.81 -18.56
N PRO A 514 -14.30 -30.80 -18.88
CA PRO A 514 -14.57 -29.39 -18.58
C PRO A 514 -15.83 -28.87 -19.31
N PRO A 515 -16.45 -27.76 -18.84
CA PRO A 515 -16.01 -26.88 -17.74
C PRO A 515 -16.20 -27.49 -16.35
N HIS A 516 -15.19 -27.31 -15.48
CA HIS A 516 -15.19 -27.82 -14.10
C HIS A 516 -15.84 -26.85 -13.13
N CYS A 517 -16.70 -27.37 -12.27
CA CYS A 517 -17.24 -26.65 -11.13
C CYS A 517 -17.00 -27.46 -9.86
N ASN A 518 -16.59 -26.78 -8.80
CA ASN A 518 -16.51 -27.38 -7.49
C ASN A 518 -17.92 -27.78 -7.05
N LYS A 519 -18.05 -29.04 -6.63
CA LYS A 519 -19.30 -29.56 -6.09
C LYS A 519 -19.67 -28.82 -4.80
N ARG A 520 -18.67 -28.40 -4.01
CA ARG A 520 -18.81 -27.65 -2.76
C ARG A 520 -19.09 -26.18 -3.03
N GLY A 521 -20.06 -25.66 -2.27
CA GLY A 521 -20.39 -24.24 -2.20
C GLY A 521 -20.26 -23.72 -0.79
N LEU A 522 -20.82 -22.54 -0.54
CA LEU A 522 -20.80 -21.90 0.78
C LEU A 522 -21.53 -22.77 1.82
N THR A 523 -20.89 -23.05 2.94
CA THR A 523 -21.48 -23.82 4.05
C THR A 523 -22.36 -22.93 4.94
N ASP A 524 -23.12 -23.54 5.86
CA ASP A 524 -23.85 -22.78 6.88
C ASP A 524 -22.92 -21.96 7.77
N LEU A 525 -21.75 -22.50 8.12
CA LEU A 525 -20.74 -21.78 8.90
C LEU A 525 -20.12 -20.63 8.10
N GLY A 526 -19.83 -20.85 6.81
CA GLY A 526 -19.38 -19.80 5.89
C GLY A 526 -20.39 -18.67 5.74
N ALA A 527 -21.69 -18.99 5.62
CA ALA A 527 -22.75 -17.98 5.60
C ALA A 527 -22.79 -17.16 6.91
N LYS A 528 -22.52 -17.80 8.07
CA LYS A 528 -22.38 -17.09 9.35
C LYS A 528 -21.14 -16.21 9.41
N LEU A 529 -20.01 -16.66 8.89
CA LEU A 529 -18.81 -15.83 8.74
C LEU A 529 -19.11 -14.58 7.90
N VAL A 530 -19.75 -14.73 6.75
CA VAL A 530 -20.15 -13.61 5.88
C VAL A 530 -21.06 -12.63 6.63
N ASP A 531 -22.07 -13.12 7.36
CA ASP A 531 -22.92 -12.27 8.20
C ASP A 531 -22.10 -11.51 9.28
N LEU A 532 -21.16 -12.19 9.94
CA LEU A 532 -20.27 -11.58 10.95
C LEU A 532 -19.36 -10.50 10.33
N MET A 533 -18.84 -10.73 9.13
CA MET A 533 -18.03 -9.75 8.39
C MET A 533 -18.85 -8.49 8.07
N ILE A 534 -20.09 -8.66 7.58
CA ILE A 534 -21.02 -7.55 7.30
C ILE A 534 -21.31 -6.75 8.59
N ASP A 535 -21.64 -7.45 9.67
CA ASP A 535 -21.97 -6.85 10.96
C ASP A 535 -20.77 -6.12 11.60
N ASN A 536 -19.55 -6.52 11.19
CA ASN A 536 -18.30 -5.91 11.63
C ASN A 536 -17.70 -4.89 10.66
N HIS A 537 -18.39 -4.59 9.54
CA HIS A 537 -17.98 -3.65 8.49
C HIS A 537 -16.66 -4.03 7.79
N MET A 538 -16.39 -5.33 7.67
CA MET A 538 -15.22 -5.87 6.97
C MET A 538 -15.50 -6.01 5.47
N LEU A 539 -14.50 -5.74 4.66
CA LEU A 539 -14.54 -5.99 3.23
C LEU A 539 -14.40 -7.50 2.98
N ILE A 540 -15.18 -8.01 2.03
CA ILE A 540 -15.22 -9.43 1.67
C ILE A 540 -14.60 -9.58 0.30
N GLU A 541 -13.48 -10.28 0.24
CA GLU A 541 -12.78 -10.65 -0.98
C GLU A 541 -13.40 -11.95 -1.49
N VAL A 542 -13.76 -12.00 -2.78
CA VAL A 542 -14.42 -13.16 -3.38
C VAL A 542 -13.58 -13.90 -4.41
N ASP A 543 -12.36 -13.43 -4.65
CA ASP A 543 -11.33 -14.18 -5.36
C ASP A 543 -11.06 -15.50 -4.60
N HIS A 544 -10.59 -16.53 -5.32
CA HIS A 544 -10.41 -17.90 -4.82
C HIS A 544 -11.65 -18.68 -4.38
N MET A 545 -12.82 -18.05 -4.26
CA MET A 545 -14.07 -18.79 -4.01
C MET A 545 -14.51 -19.54 -5.26
N SER A 546 -15.00 -20.77 -5.08
CA SER A 546 -15.67 -21.48 -6.16
C SER A 546 -16.86 -20.67 -6.67
N VAL A 547 -17.26 -20.90 -7.92
CA VAL A 547 -18.47 -20.30 -8.52
C VAL A 547 -19.67 -20.37 -7.57
N LYS A 548 -19.93 -21.54 -6.97
CA LYS A 548 -21.04 -21.74 -6.04
C LYS A 548 -20.88 -20.98 -4.73
N THR A 549 -19.67 -20.99 -4.16
CA THR A 549 -19.39 -20.27 -2.91
C THR A 549 -19.57 -18.77 -3.12
N ARG A 550 -18.92 -18.22 -4.14
CA ARG A 550 -19.01 -16.80 -4.51
C ARG A 550 -20.44 -16.36 -4.74
N ASP A 551 -21.21 -17.10 -5.54
CA ASP A 551 -22.58 -16.71 -5.87
C ASP A 551 -23.48 -16.68 -4.63
N ALA A 552 -23.33 -17.66 -3.73
CA ALA A 552 -24.03 -17.67 -2.45
C ALA A 552 -23.62 -16.47 -1.57
N VAL A 553 -22.34 -16.10 -1.53
CA VAL A 553 -21.86 -14.89 -0.85
C VAL A 553 -22.52 -13.65 -1.46
N LEU A 554 -22.43 -13.45 -2.77
CA LEU A 554 -23.02 -12.30 -3.48
C LEU A 554 -24.54 -12.21 -3.26
N ASP A 555 -25.23 -13.34 -3.14
CA ASP A 555 -26.65 -13.42 -2.79
C ASP A 555 -26.93 -12.92 -1.37
N ILE A 556 -26.11 -13.30 -0.39
CA ILE A 556 -26.19 -12.75 0.98
C ILE A 556 -25.97 -11.23 0.94
N LEU A 557 -24.95 -10.75 0.24
CA LEU A 557 -24.64 -9.33 0.15
C LEU A 557 -25.78 -8.53 -0.48
N ARG A 558 -26.40 -9.08 -1.54
CA ARG A 558 -27.57 -8.46 -2.19
C ARG A 558 -28.77 -8.39 -1.26
N LYS A 559 -29.05 -9.46 -0.50
CA LYS A 559 -30.14 -9.49 0.50
C LYS A 559 -29.89 -8.50 1.65
N ARG A 560 -28.63 -8.35 2.07
CA ARG A 560 -28.19 -7.44 3.13
C ARG A 560 -28.00 -6.00 2.66
N GLY A 561 -27.95 -5.75 1.35
CA GLY A 561 -27.66 -4.44 0.77
C GLY A 561 -26.23 -3.96 1.07
N TYR A 562 -25.27 -4.88 1.12
CA TYR A 562 -23.89 -4.61 1.52
C TYR A 562 -22.99 -4.38 0.29
N SER A 563 -22.26 -3.27 0.28
CA SER A 563 -21.36 -2.92 -0.83
C SER A 563 -19.90 -3.34 -0.61
N GLY A 564 -19.52 -3.77 0.60
CA GLY A 564 -18.13 -4.09 0.94
C GLY A 564 -17.64 -5.40 0.35
N VAL A 565 -17.64 -5.51 -0.97
CA VAL A 565 -17.22 -6.69 -1.73
C VAL A 565 -16.19 -6.31 -2.77
N LEU A 566 -15.16 -7.13 -2.89
CA LEU A 566 -13.98 -6.90 -3.70
C LEU A 566 -13.63 -8.19 -4.47
N SER A 567 -13.12 -8.02 -5.69
CA SER A 567 -12.26 -8.97 -6.40
C SER A 567 -10.96 -8.20 -6.63
N GLY A 568 -9.89 -8.59 -5.94
CA GLY A 568 -8.66 -7.81 -5.77
C GLY A 568 -7.61 -8.03 -6.87
N HIS A 569 -7.49 -9.27 -7.38
CA HIS A 569 -6.42 -9.67 -8.32
C HIS A 569 -6.88 -10.65 -9.42
N GLU A 570 -8.18 -10.68 -9.71
CA GLU A 570 -8.79 -11.43 -10.84
C GLU A 570 -8.86 -12.97 -10.76
N TRP A 571 -8.70 -13.57 -9.58
CA TRP A 571 -8.92 -15.01 -9.38
C TRP A 571 -10.40 -15.41 -9.28
N SER A 572 -11.35 -14.48 -9.42
CA SER A 572 -12.78 -14.79 -9.53
C SER A 572 -13.20 -14.95 -10.98
N ASP A 573 -14.19 -15.82 -11.25
CA ASP A 573 -14.82 -15.91 -12.57
C ASP A 573 -15.33 -14.53 -13.00
N LYS A 574 -14.98 -14.13 -14.22
CA LYS A 574 -15.24 -12.77 -14.72
C LYS A 574 -16.73 -12.43 -14.87
N HIS A 575 -17.65 -13.42 -14.86
CA HIS A 575 -19.09 -13.16 -14.82
C HIS A 575 -19.53 -12.51 -13.50
N SER A 576 -18.74 -12.63 -12.44
CA SER A 576 -19.00 -12.02 -11.13
C SER A 576 -18.79 -10.50 -11.08
N TYR A 577 -18.10 -9.92 -12.06
CA TYR A 577 -17.76 -8.49 -12.07
C TYR A 577 -19.01 -7.60 -12.12
N ALA A 578 -19.98 -7.89 -12.99
CA ALA A 578 -21.23 -7.14 -13.06
C ALA A 578 -22.03 -7.20 -11.74
N PRO A 579 -22.23 -8.37 -11.10
CA PRO A 579 -22.77 -8.47 -9.74
C PRO A 579 -22.03 -7.63 -8.69
N ILE A 580 -20.69 -7.70 -8.65
CA ILE A 580 -19.84 -6.95 -7.72
C ILE A 580 -20.05 -5.44 -7.91
N LEU A 581 -19.88 -4.94 -9.14
CA LEU A 581 -20.09 -3.54 -9.50
C LEU A 581 -21.56 -3.10 -9.27
N GLY A 582 -22.50 -4.00 -9.45
CA GLY A 582 -23.94 -3.81 -9.21
C GLY A 582 -24.30 -3.62 -7.74
N LEU A 583 -23.52 -4.21 -6.82
CA LEU A 583 -23.59 -3.95 -5.36
C LEU A 583 -22.85 -2.67 -4.96
N GLY A 584 -22.06 -2.10 -5.87
CA GLY A 584 -21.14 -1.00 -5.57
C GLY A 584 -19.88 -1.51 -4.88
N GLY A 585 -19.46 -2.74 -5.17
CA GLY A 585 -18.13 -3.26 -4.87
C GLY A 585 -17.08 -2.74 -5.84
N MET A 586 -15.91 -3.37 -5.83
CA MET A 586 -14.78 -2.99 -6.66
C MET A 586 -14.10 -4.21 -7.28
N VAL A 587 -13.57 -4.05 -8.48
CA VAL A 587 -12.78 -5.05 -9.20
C VAL A 587 -11.40 -4.45 -9.45
N GLY A 588 -10.35 -5.19 -9.09
CA GLY A 588 -8.96 -4.88 -9.41
C GLY A 588 -8.55 -5.69 -10.63
N GLY A 589 -8.13 -5.01 -11.69
CA GLY A 589 -7.53 -5.69 -12.83
C GLY A 589 -6.18 -6.31 -12.43
N ARG A 590 -5.81 -7.49 -12.92
CA ARG A 590 -4.53 -8.12 -12.60
C ARG A 590 -3.49 -7.23 -13.23
N ALA A 591 -2.53 -6.71 -12.46
CA ALA A 591 -1.47 -5.94 -13.08
C ALA A 591 -0.56 -6.90 -13.86
N ASN A 592 -0.89 -7.10 -15.13
CA ASN A 592 -0.17 -7.89 -16.12
C ASN A 592 0.34 -6.96 -17.23
N ASN A 593 0.66 -7.48 -18.42
CA ASN A 593 1.04 -6.65 -19.55
C ASN A 593 -0.03 -5.57 -19.85
N VAL A 594 0.42 -4.49 -20.50
CA VAL A 594 -0.40 -3.31 -20.76
C VAL A 594 -1.60 -3.66 -21.65
N GLU A 595 -1.39 -4.54 -22.63
CA GLU A 595 -2.35 -4.93 -23.65
C GLU A 595 -3.55 -5.66 -23.05
N ASP A 596 -3.30 -6.65 -22.20
CA ASP A 596 -4.33 -7.44 -21.52
C ASP A 596 -5.07 -6.60 -20.50
N PHE A 597 -4.36 -5.76 -19.73
CA PHE A 597 -4.99 -4.86 -18.77
C PHE A 597 -5.94 -3.86 -19.47
N VAL A 598 -5.52 -3.28 -20.59
CA VAL A 598 -6.35 -2.39 -21.40
C VAL A 598 -7.54 -3.15 -21.99
N ALA A 599 -7.34 -4.35 -22.54
CA ALA A 599 -8.40 -5.17 -23.10
C ALA A 599 -9.47 -5.54 -22.05
N ASP A 600 -9.04 -5.91 -20.85
CA ASP A 600 -9.94 -6.22 -19.74
C ASP A 600 -10.69 -4.96 -19.28
N TYR A 601 -10.02 -3.81 -19.15
CA TYR A 601 -10.71 -2.56 -18.87
C TYR A 601 -11.76 -2.23 -19.94
N GLU A 602 -11.44 -2.30 -21.22
CA GLU A 602 -12.38 -2.00 -22.31
C GLU A 602 -13.60 -2.93 -22.32
N LYS A 603 -13.40 -4.18 -21.95
CA LYS A 603 -14.45 -5.19 -21.84
C LYS A 603 -15.33 -4.95 -20.62
N TYR A 604 -14.73 -4.85 -19.44
CA TYR A 604 -15.46 -4.88 -18.16
C TYR A 604 -15.93 -3.52 -17.70
N SER A 605 -15.34 -2.42 -18.16
CA SER A 605 -15.81 -1.07 -17.85
C SER A 605 -17.22 -0.78 -18.40
N LYS A 606 -17.70 -1.57 -19.38
CA LYS A 606 -19.08 -1.54 -19.88
C LYS A 606 -20.10 -2.08 -18.87
N GLN A 607 -19.66 -2.84 -17.87
CA GLN A 607 -20.48 -3.40 -16.80
C GLN A 607 -20.68 -2.43 -15.62
N ARG A 608 -20.12 -1.21 -15.70
CA ARG A 608 -20.21 -0.21 -14.63
C ARG A 608 -21.65 0.10 -14.22
N SER A 609 -21.87 0.20 -12.91
CA SER A 609 -23.16 0.62 -12.36
C SER A 609 -23.33 2.13 -12.46
N SER A 610 -24.48 2.59 -12.96
CA SER A 610 -24.85 4.01 -12.97
C SER A 610 -25.18 4.58 -11.58
N LYS A 611 -25.27 3.72 -10.54
CA LYS A 611 -25.63 4.11 -9.17
C LYS A 611 -24.43 4.51 -8.31
N TYR A 612 -23.23 4.08 -8.70
CA TYR A 612 -22.03 4.21 -7.88
C TYR A 612 -20.88 4.77 -8.71
N PHE A 613 -19.81 5.20 -8.03
CA PHE A 613 -18.52 5.37 -8.69
C PHE A 613 -18.11 4.05 -9.32
N PHE A 614 -17.47 4.10 -10.49
CA PHE A 614 -16.96 2.89 -11.12
C PHE A 614 -15.81 2.35 -10.26
N GLY A 615 -16.01 1.15 -9.74
CA GLY A 615 -15.06 0.48 -8.87
C GLY A 615 -14.04 -0.30 -9.68
N TRP A 616 -13.01 0.40 -10.19
CA TRP A 616 -11.89 -0.21 -10.90
C TRP A 616 -10.56 0.20 -10.26
N GLY A 617 -9.71 -0.78 -9.99
CA GLY A 617 -8.34 -0.63 -9.49
C GLY A 617 -7.39 -1.59 -10.19
N TYR A 618 -6.23 -1.85 -9.59
CA TYR A 618 -5.29 -2.87 -10.05
C TYR A 618 -4.82 -3.74 -8.88
N GLY A 619 -4.51 -5.01 -9.14
CA GLY A 619 -3.98 -5.99 -8.20
C GLY A 619 -2.66 -6.55 -8.74
N PRO A 620 -1.50 -6.01 -8.32
CA PRO A 620 -0.20 -6.49 -8.78
C PRO A 620 0.22 -7.81 -8.16
N ASP A 621 -0.35 -8.19 -7.02
CA ASP A 621 -0.03 -9.45 -6.34
C ASP A 621 1.49 -9.62 -6.09
N ALA A 622 2.16 -8.49 -5.82
CA ALA A 622 3.60 -8.47 -5.63
C ALA A 622 3.98 -9.32 -4.41
N ASN A 623 5.02 -10.15 -4.58
CA ASN A 623 5.47 -11.16 -3.62
C ASN A 623 4.46 -12.30 -3.31
N GLY A 624 3.31 -12.38 -4.00
CA GLY A 624 2.27 -13.42 -3.81
C GLY A 624 2.49 -14.72 -4.58
N LEU A 625 3.69 -14.93 -5.15
CA LEU A 625 4.00 -15.91 -6.20
C LEU A 625 3.34 -15.60 -7.56
N GLY A 626 2.82 -14.38 -7.75
CA GLY A 626 2.40 -13.86 -9.05
C GLY A 626 3.49 -13.03 -9.73
N GLN A 627 3.49 -13.02 -11.07
CA GLN A 627 4.38 -12.14 -11.84
C GLN A 627 3.90 -10.67 -11.79
N LEU A 628 4.83 -9.72 -11.82
CA LEU A 628 4.53 -8.31 -12.08
C LEU A 628 4.41 -8.07 -13.60
N PRO A 629 3.87 -6.92 -14.04
CA PRO A 629 3.75 -6.62 -15.47
C PRO A 629 5.06 -6.81 -16.24
N GLU A 630 5.00 -7.61 -17.30
CA GLU A 630 6.08 -7.75 -18.28
C GLU A 630 6.22 -6.48 -19.16
N PRO A 631 7.32 -6.34 -19.93
CA PRO A 631 7.44 -5.25 -20.90
C PRO A 631 6.30 -5.27 -21.94
N SER A 632 5.73 -4.11 -22.25
CA SER A 632 4.73 -3.97 -23.32
C SER A 632 5.32 -4.20 -24.72
N GLU A 633 4.50 -4.78 -25.61
CA GLU A 633 4.80 -4.99 -27.03
C GLU A 633 4.09 -3.99 -27.97
N ASP A 634 3.23 -3.10 -27.44
CA ASP A 634 2.30 -2.25 -28.18
C ASP A 634 2.94 -1.18 -29.09
N GLY A 635 4.26 -1.00 -29.00
CA GLY A 635 5.04 -0.07 -29.82
C GLY A 635 5.04 1.38 -29.31
N HIS A 636 4.56 1.64 -28.09
CA HIS A 636 4.56 2.96 -27.44
C HIS A 636 5.51 3.05 -26.24
N PRO A 637 6.84 2.93 -26.45
CA PRO A 637 7.78 2.85 -25.33
C PRO A 637 7.79 4.12 -24.46
N VAL A 638 7.80 3.92 -23.15
CA VAL A 638 7.91 4.97 -22.14
C VAL A 638 9.21 5.76 -22.35
N SER A 639 9.06 7.08 -22.47
CA SER A 639 10.18 8.00 -22.66
C SER A 639 10.45 8.81 -21.40
N TYR A 640 11.73 8.90 -21.03
CA TYR A 640 12.17 9.59 -19.80
C TYR A 640 12.78 10.97 -20.08
N PRO A 641 12.56 11.97 -19.20
CA PRO A 641 11.69 11.91 -18.03
C PRO A 641 10.21 12.04 -18.39
N PHE A 642 9.33 11.41 -17.61
CA PHE A 642 7.87 11.57 -17.71
C PHE A 642 7.28 12.19 -16.42
N LYS A 643 5.98 12.47 -16.41
CA LYS A 643 5.27 13.01 -15.24
C LYS A 643 4.28 12.00 -14.70
N SER A 644 4.08 11.99 -13.38
CA SER A 644 2.93 11.29 -12.77
C SER A 644 1.63 11.69 -13.47
N LEU A 645 0.62 10.82 -13.44
CA LEU A 645 -0.67 11.08 -14.10
C LEU A 645 -1.33 12.39 -13.61
N ASP A 646 -1.08 12.80 -12.36
CA ASP A 646 -1.59 14.07 -11.82
C ASP A 646 -0.69 15.29 -12.20
N GLY A 647 0.50 15.05 -12.73
CA GLY A 647 1.51 16.04 -13.13
C GLY A 647 2.34 16.61 -11.99
N GLY A 648 2.21 16.09 -10.76
CA GLY A 648 2.87 16.60 -9.55
C GLY A 648 4.33 16.16 -9.37
N VAL A 649 4.71 15.03 -9.95
CA VAL A 649 6.06 14.44 -9.85
C VAL A 649 6.61 14.16 -11.24
N THR A 650 7.91 14.31 -11.40
CA THR A 650 8.66 13.95 -12.61
C THR A 650 9.61 12.80 -12.30
N PHE A 651 9.63 11.79 -13.15
CA PHE A 651 10.41 10.56 -12.98
C PHE A 651 11.45 10.41 -14.08
N ASP A 652 12.67 10.05 -13.66
CA ASP A 652 13.70 9.47 -14.51
C ASP A 652 13.69 7.95 -14.34
N ARG A 653 14.51 7.25 -15.15
CA ARG A 653 14.77 5.82 -15.00
C ARG A 653 15.18 5.51 -13.55
N GLN A 654 14.63 4.44 -13.01
CA GLN A 654 14.89 4.03 -11.63
C GLN A 654 16.31 3.47 -11.53
N VAL A 655 17.05 3.87 -10.48
CA VAL A 655 18.40 3.37 -10.20
C VAL A 655 18.45 2.76 -8.81
N SER A 656 18.72 1.45 -8.76
CA SER A 656 18.99 0.72 -7.52
C SER A 656 20.44 0.23 -7.53
N GLY A 657 21.28 0.85 -6.69
CA GLY A 657 22.70 0.53 -6.64
C GLY A 657 23.39 0.86 -7.96
N GLU A 658 23.93 -0.16 -8.61
CA GLU A 658 24.62 -0.07 -9.90
C GLU A 658 23.70 -0.34 -11.09
N ARG A 659 22.50 -0.89 -10.88
CA ARG A 659 21.53 -1.18 -11.95
C ARG A 659 20.60 0.00 -12.20
N THR A 660 20.43 0.33 -13.48
CA THR A 660 19.37 1.22 -13.97
C THR A 660 18.29 0.34 -14.60
N PHE A 661 17.05 0.51 -14.16
CA PHE A 661 15.90 -0.21 -14.70
C PHE A 661 15.17 0.64 -15.75
N ASP A 662 14.66 -0.03 -16.77
CA ASP A 662 13.86 0.53 -17.87
C ASP A 662 12.62 -0.34 -18.07
N VAL A 663 11.43 0.20 -17.84
CA VAL A 663 10.17 -0.57 -17.92
C VAL A 663 9.98 -1.23 -19.30
N ASN A 664 10.53 -0.61 -20.35
CA ASN A 664 10.42 -1.12 -21.72
C ASN A 664 11.21 -2.41 -21.96
N THR A 665 12.14 -2.76 -21.08
CA THR A 665 12.98 -3.97 -21.22
C THR A 665 12.95 -4.87 -20.00
N ASP A 666 12.81 -4.28 -18.82
CA ASP A 666 12.80 -5.00 -17.53
C ASP A 666 11.37 -5.28 -17.04
N GLY A 667 10.35 -4.72 -17.70
CA GLY A 667 8.98 -4.71 -17.20
C GLY A 667 8.91 -3.98 -15.86
N THR A 668 7.92 -4.33 -15.05
CA THR A 668 7.80 -3.86 -13.67
C THR A 668 8.59 -4.78 -12.75
N ALA A 669 9.92 -4.83 -12.92
CA ALA A 669 10.82 -5.71 -12.16
C ALA A 669 10.67 -5.62 -10.63
N HIS A 670 10.25 -4.46 -10.12
CA HIS A 670 9.93 -4.24 -8.73
C HIS A 670 8.89 -3.13 -8.62
N TYR A 671 8.26 -2.99 -7.45
CA TYR A 671 7.18 -2.06 -7.18
C TYR A 671 7.50 -0.59 -7.51
N GLY A 672 8.79 -0.23 -7.48
CA GLY A 672 9.28 1.09 -7.81
C GLY A 672 9.04 1.49 -9.26
N LEU A 673 8.72 0.57 -10.17
CA LEU A 673 8.43 0.82 -11.58
C LEU A 673 6.94 0.95 -11.89
N LEU A 674 6.05 0.82 -10.90
CA LEU A 674 4.62 1.08 -11.11
C LEU A 674 4.31 2.46 -11.70
N PRO A 675 4.99 3.57 -11.32
CA PRO A 675 4.79 4.85 -11.99
C PRO A 675 5.08 4.80 -13.50
N ASP A 676 6.01 3.94 -13.92
CA ASP A 676 6.43 3.76 -15.30
C ASP A 676 5.38 2.92 -16.04
N TRP A 677 4.87 1.85 -15.42
CA TRP A 677 3.71 1.08 -15.94
C TRP A 677 2.44 1.94 -16.06
N PHE A 678 2.19 2.86 -15.13
CA PHE A 678 1.07 3.80 -15.26
C PHE A 678 1.24 4.78 -16.42
N GLU A 679 2.47 5.20 -16.72
CA GLU A 679 2.75 6.01 -17.90
C GLU A 679 2.53 5.19 -19.18
N ASP A 680 2.92 3.92 -19.17
CA ASP A 680 2.72 2.98 -20.28
C ASP A 680 1.21 2.79 -20.58
N LEU A 681 0.42 2.50 -19.54
CA LEU A 681 -1.05 2.46 -19.64
C LEU A 681 -1.65 3.77 -20.16
N ARG A 682 -1.10 4.93 -19.77
CA ARG A 682 -1.56 6.24 -20.26
C ARG A 682 -1.26 6.43 -21.74
N LEU A 683 -0.11 5.94 -22.20
CA LEU A 683 0.28 5.97 -23.62
C LEU A 683 -0.63 5.06 -24.45
N ALA A 684 -0.88 3.84 -24.00
CA ALA A 684 -1.80 2.89 -24.63
C ALA A 684 -3.26 3.41 -24.68
N ASP A 685 -3.75 4.00 -23.59
CA ASP A 685 -5.11 4.59 -23.48
C ASP A 685 -5.24 5.96 -24.18
N GLY A 686 -4.13 6.63 -24.49
CA GLY A 686 -4.13 7.97 -25.10
C GLY A 686 -4.82 9.03 -24.23
N ASP A 687 -4.58 9.02 -22.92
CA ASP A 687 -5.26 9.87 -21.91
C ASP A 687 -6.80 9.69 -21.88
N GLY A 688 -7.26 8.48 -22.20
CA GLY A 688 -8.66 8.06 -22.27
C GLY A 688 -9.36 7.83 -20.93
N ASP A 689 -10.40 7.00 -20.96
CA ASP A 689 -11.24 6.73 -19.78
C ASP A 689 -10.53 5.84 -18.76
N LEU A 690 -9.63 4.95 -19.19
CA LEU A 690 -8.87 4.08 -18.28
C LEU A 690 -8.03 4.93 -17.32
N THR A 691 -7.22 5.85 -17.86
CA THR A 691 -6.37 6.75 -17.07
C THR A 691 -7.20 7.54 -16.05
N ARG A 692 -8.37 8.05 -16.47
CA ARG A 692 -9.26 8.82 -15.60
C ARG A 692 -9.88 7.98 -14.48
N ASP A 693 -10.30 6.76 -14.79
CA ASP A 693 -10.91 5.85 -13.83
C ASP A 693 -9.86 5.28 -12.86
N LEU A 694 -8.63 4.99 -13.32
CA LEU A 694 -7.49 4.65 -12.46
C LEU A 694 -7.19 5.77 -11.44
N GLN A 695 -7.12 7.03 -11.88
CA GLN A 695 -6.94 8.18 -10.98
C GLN A 695 -8.09 8.40 -9.98
N ARG A 696 -9.20 7.68 -10.13
CA ARG A 696 -10.36 7.68 -9.22
C ARG A 696 -10.48 6.40 -8.40
N GLY A 697 -9.59 5.42 -8.60
CA GLY A 697 -9.62 4.13 -7.92
C GLY A 697 -9.66 4.28 -6.39
N ALA A 698 -8.82 5.14 -5.82
CA ALA A 698 -8.82 5.38 -4.38
C ALA A 698 -10.15 5.97 -3.87
N GLU A 699 -10.77 6.88 -4.63
CA GLU A 699 -12.09 7.42 -4.25
C GLU A 699 -13.20 6.37 -4.36
N ALA A 700 -13.16 5.53 -5.40
CA ALA A 700 -14.11 4.44 -5.57
C ALA A 700 -14.02 3.44 -4.40
N TYR A 701 -12.80 3.02 -4.04
CA TYR A 701 -12.54 2.13 -2.90
C TYR A 701 -13.06 2.74 -1.59
N LEU A 702 -12.72 4.00 -1.31
CA LEU A 702 -13.19 4.71 -0.11
C LEU A 702 -14.72 4.75 -0.04
N GLN A 703 -15.41 5.00 -1.16
CA GLN A 703 -16.86 5.03 -1.16
C GLN A 703 -17.49 3.64 -0.98
N THR A 704 -16.89 2.60 -1.54
CA THR A 704 -17.24 1.18 -1.31
C THR A 704 -17.18 0.85 0.17
N TRP A 705 -16.06 1.19 0.81
CA TRP A 705 -15.87 0.93 2.22
C TRP A 705 -16.72 1.84 3.13
N GLU A 706 -16.97 3.10 2.75
CA GLU A 706 -17.93 3.97 3.45
C GLU A 706 -19.35 3.37 3.45
N ARG A 707 -19.78 2.75 2.35
CA ARG A 707 -21.08 2.07 2.26
C ARG A 707 -21.15 0.83 3.16
N ALA A 708 -20.04 0.09 3.29
CA ALA A 708 -19.93 -0.99 4.27
C ALA A 708 -20.14 -0.51 5.72
N TYR A 709 -19.74 0.74 6.03
CA TYR A 709 -20.02 1.42 7.30
C TYR A 709 -21.41 2.08 7.39
N GLY A 710 -22.32 1.78 6.45
CA GLY A 710 -23.70 2.27 6.44
C GLY A 710 -23.89 3.68 5.89
N VAL A 711 -22.89 4.27 5.22
CA VAL A 711 -23.09 5.50 4.46
C VAL A 711 -23.98 5.18 3.26
N ALA A 712 -25.20 5.72 3.24
CA ALA A 712 -26.12 5.51 2.12
C ALA A 712 -25.52 6.01 0.79
N PRO A 713 -25.83 5.39 -0.35
CA PRO A 713 -25.36 5.85 -1.65
C PRO A 713 -25.91 7.23 -2.02
N GLU A 714 -25.43 7.78 -3.13
CA GLU A 714 -25.84 9.10 -3.59
C GLU A 714 -27.37 9.17 -3.75
N SER A 715 -27.98 10.19 -3.17
CA SER A 715 -29.41 10.45 -3.32
C SER A 715 -29.71 11.93 -3.48
N CYS A 716 -30.48 12.26 -4.52
CA CYS A 716 -30.92 13.63 -4.75
C CYS A 716 -31.90 14.10 -3.69
N ARG A 717 -31.84 15.41 -3.40
CA ARG A 717 -32.64 16.05 -2.38
C ARG A 717 -33.92 16.62 -2.98
N PRO A 718 -35.06 16.56 -2.27
CA PRO A 718 -36.31 17.08 -2.79
C PRO A 718 -36.19 18.57 -3.08
N ALA A 719 -36.80 19.05 -4.16
CA ALA A 719 -36.77 20.48 -4.51
C ALA A 719 -37.39 21.38 -3.40
N LYS A 720 -38.32 20.84 -2.61
CA LYS A 720 -39.00 21.53 -1.50
C LYS A 720 -38.19 21.40 -0.20
N GLN A 721 -37.32 22.36 0.05
CA GLN A 721 -36.42 22.34 1.21
C GLN A 721 -36.74 23.47 2.19
N ARG A 722 -37.07 23.14 3.44
CA ARG A 722 -37.31 24.14 4.50
C ARG A 722 -36.08 24.28 5.39
N ILE A 723 -35.21 25.21 5.06
CA ILE A 723 -33.97 25.46 5.81
C ILE A 723 -34.29 26.26 7.07
N ARG A 724 -34.03 25.65 8.23
CA ARG A 724 -34.23 26.24 9.56
C ARG A 724 -32.95 26.87 10.07
N ARG A 725 -33.01 27.57 11.20
CA ARG A 725 -31.82 28.21 11.81
C ARG A 725 -30.72 27.22 12.19
N ARG A 726 -31.09 25.97 12.52
CA ARG A 726 -30.14 24.92 12.92
C ARG A 726 -29.60 24.10 11.73
N GLY A 727 -30.23 24.15 10.56
CA GLY A 727 -29.86 23.33 9.40
C GLY A 727 -31.07 22.89 8.57
N TYR A 728 -30.94 21.78 7.84
CA TYR A 728 -31.97 21.18 6.98
C TYR A 728 -31.92 19.65 7.06
N GLY A 729 -33.07 19.02 7.36
CA GLY A 729 -33.15 17.56 7.49
C GLY A 729 -32.16 17.04 8.53
N VAL A 730 -31.33 16.09 8.09
CA VAL A 730 -30.23 15.50 8.87
C VAL A 730 -29.04 16.44 9.07
N PHE A 731 -28.84 17.40 8.15
CA PHE A 731 -27.70 18.32 8.17
C PHE A 731 -27.90 19.43 9.20
N LYS A 732 -26.94 19.59 10.11
CA LYS A 732 -26.98 20.58 11.19
C LYS A 732 -25.73 21.46 11.16
N LEU A 733 -25.86 22.73 11.56
CA LEU A 733 -24.69 23.59 11.75
C LEU A 733 -23.81 23.05 12.89
N LYS A 734 -22.48 23.18 12.73
CA LYS A 734 -21.42 22.62 13.58
C LYS A 734 -21.32 21.09 13.58
N GLN A 735 -22.01 20.43 12.66
CA GLN A 735 -21.88 19.00 12.47
C GLN A 735 -20.52 18.68 11.84
N ASP A 736 -19.85 17.64 12.32
CA ASP A 736 -18.61 17.14 11.70
C ASP A 736 -18.86 16.67 10.25
N ALA A 737 -17.84 16.70 9.40
CA ALA A 737 -17.96 16.31 7.99
C ALA A 737 -18.34 14.82 7.85
N PHE A 738 -17.69 13.92 8.59
CA PHE A 738 -17.98 12.50 8.53
C PHE A 738 -19.32 12.16 9.19
N ASP A 739 -19.74 12.87 10.25
CA ASP A 739 -21.12 12.73 10.77
C ASP A 739 -22.17 13.27 9.77
N ALA A 740 -21.86 14.33 9.02
CA ALA A 740 -22.72 14.81 7.95
C ALA A 740 -22.81 13.78 6.81
N LEU A 741 -21.71 13.13 6.46
CA LEU A 741 -21.65 12.05 5.48
C LEU A 741 -22.49 10.85 5.93
N ARG A 742 -22.24 10.29 7.12
CA ARG A 742 -22.99 9.12 7.62
C ARG A 742 -24.50 9.34 7.66
N ARG A 743 -24.95 10.53 8.06
CA ARG A 743 -26.39 10.83 8.13
C ARG A 743 -26.98 11.25 6.79
N GLY A 744 -26.17 11.87 5.94
CA GLY A 744 -26.59 12.37 4.64
C GLY A 744 -26.57 11.28 3.57
N GLY A 745 -25.66 10.32 3.65
CA GLY A 745 -25.24 9.53 2.50
C GLY A 745 -24.24 10.29 1.62
N GLN A 746 -23.76 9.61 0.58
CA GLN A 746 -22.77 10.10 -0.36
C GLN A 746 -23.24 11.41 -1.03
N PRO A 747 -22.41 12.47 -1.03
CA PRO A 747 -22.66 13.65 -1.84
C PRO A 747 -22.37 13.38 -3.31
N SER A 748 -22.97 14.18 -4.19
CA SER A 748 -22.70 14.14 -5.64
C SER A 748 -21.32 14.73 -6.00
N LEU A 749 -20.73 15.47 -5.05
CA LEU A 749 -19.39 16.04 -5.15
C LEU A 749 -18.89 16.42 -3.75
N ARG A 750 -17.63 16.09 -3.46
CA ARG A 750 -16.84 16.61 -2.33
C ARG A 750 -15.73 17.49 -2.88
N GLU A 751 -15.95 18.79 -2.87
CA GLU A 751 -14.99 19.75 -3.39
C GLU A 751 -14.56 20.68 -2.25
N ASP A 752 -13.26 20.77 -2.03
CA ASP A 752 -12.67 21.65 -1.03
C ASP A 752 -13.28 21.48 0.38
N ASP A 753 -14.03 22.49 0.79
CA ASP A 753 -14.62 22.64 2.11
C ASP A 753 -16.13 22.34 2.10
N HIS A 754 -16.66 21.69 1.06
CA HIS A 754 -18.10 21.47 0.95
C HIS A 754 -18.53 20.16 0.31
N TYR A 755 -19.65 19.66 0.81
CA TYR A 755 -20.44 18.61 0.18
C TYR A 755 -21.55 19.23 -0.65
N LEU A 756 -21.66 18.81 -1.90
CA LEU A 756 -22.77 19.13 -2.78
C LEU A 756 -23.65 17.90 -2.95
N TYR A 757 -24.96 18.09 -2.84
CA TYR A 757 -25.95 17.09 -3.13
C TYR A 757 -26.81 17.55 -4.31
N CYS A 758 -27.08 16.63 -5.23
CA CYS A 758 -28.03 16.86 -6.33
C CYS A 758 -29.46 17.13 -5.80
N VAL A 759 -30.32 17.64 -6.67
CA VAL A 759 -31.70 18.03 -6.33
C VAL A 759 -32.67 17.47 -7.36
N ASP A 760 -33.75 16.85 -6.89
CA ASP A 760 -34.76 16.21 -7.74
C ASP A 760 -35.35 17.18 -8.76
N GLY A 761 -35.42 16.72 -10.01
CA GLY A 761 -35.96 17.50 -11.13
C GLY A 761 -35.09 18.71 -11.51
N SER A 762 -33.80 18.73 -11.16
CA SER A 762 -32.89 19.78 -11.58
C SER A 762 -31.43 19.34 -11.67
N ALA A 763 -30.90 19.30 -12.89
CA ALA A 763 -29.47 19.04 -13.13
C ALA A 763 -28.55 20.13 -12.55
N LYS A 764 -29.05 21.37 -12.36
CA LYS A 764 -28.24 22.54 -11.94
C LYS A 764 -28.41 22.91 -10.47
N ALA A 765 -29.52 22.54 -9.83
CA ALA A 765 -29.72 22.89 -8.43
C ALA A 765 -28.89 21.99 -7.52
N ARG A 766 -28.44 22.55 -6.39
CA ARG A 766 -27.63 21.87 -5.39
C ARG A 766 -28.11 22.23 -3.99
N LEU A 767 -28.07 21.26 -3.09
CA LEU A 767 -27.97 21.49 -1.65
C LEU A 767 -26.48 21.42 -1.28
N MET A 768 -26.00 22.39 -0.52
CA MET A 768 -24.61 22.49 -0.11
C MET A 768 -24.50 22.48 1.40
N VAL A 769 -23.55 21.70 1.93
CA VAL A 769 -23.09 21.74 3.31
C VAL A 769 -21.60 22.11 3.27
N ALA A 770 -21.26 23.30 3.75
CA ALA A 770 -19.87 23.78 3.75
C ALA A 770 -19.33 23.86 5.17
N PHE A 771 -18.06 23.49 5.36
CA PHE A 771 -17.41 23.21 6.63
C PHE A 771 -16.33 24.24 6.96
N ASP A 772 -16.18 24.54 8.25
CA ASP A 772 -14.97 25.17 8.78
C ASP A 772 -14.30 24.22 9.77
N LYS A 773 -13.19 24.65 10.40
CA LYS A 773 -12.48 23.84 11.42
C LYS A 773 -13.34 23.41 12.63
N ARG A 774 -14.60 23.87 12.75
CA ARG A 774 -15.56 23.51 13.81
C ARG A 774 -16.78 22.77 13.27
N GLY A 775 -16.72 22.26 12.05
CA GLY A 775 -17.81 21.55 11.36
C GLY A 775 -18.65 22.46 10.45
N ALA A 776 -19.84 22.00 10.08
CA ALA A 776 -20.71 22.61 9.09
C ALA A 776 -21.04 24.07 9.43
N ALA A 777 -20.48 24.98 8.64
CA ALA A 777 -20.55 26.42 8.85
C ALA A 777 -21.69 27.08 8.06
N VAL A 778 -22.05 26.51 6.90
CA VAL A 778 -23.12 26.96 6.02
C VAL A 778 -23.91 25.76 5.49
N ILE A 779 -25.24 25.85 5.52
CA ILE A 779 -26.14 24.92 4.82
C ILE A 779 -27.06 25.75 3.94
N ALA A 780 -26.98 25.57 2.63
CA ALA A 780 -27.70 26.39 1.67
C ALA A 780 -28.15 25.61 0.44
N SER A 781 -29.17 26.10 -0.24
CA SER A 781 -29.76 25.44 -1.40
C SER A 781 -30.16 26.43 -2.47
N SER A 782 -29.91 26.05 -3.73
CA SER A 782 -30.39 26.74 -4.94
C SER A 782 -31.68 26.13 -5.51
N ALA A 783 -32.26 25.12 -4.85
CA ALA A 783 -33.48 24.46 -5.32
C ALA A 783 -34.67 25.44 -5.44
N LYS A 784 -35.41 25.37 -6.56
CA LYS A 784 -36.48 26.33 -6.92
C LYS A 784 -37.57 26.49 -5.84
N LYS A 785 -37.85 25.43 -5.06
CA LYS A 785 -38.85 25.42 -3.97
C LYS A 785 -38.22 25.53 -2.56
N ALA A 786 -36.91 25.77 -2.45
CA ALA A 786 -36.25 25.96 -1.17
C ALA A 786 -36.64 27.30 -0.51
N LYS A 787 -36.77 27.30 0.82
CA LYS A 787 -37.16 28.46 1.64
C LYS A 787 -36.37 28.54 2.94
N ALA A 788 -35.90 29.73 3.28
CA ALA A 788 -35.25 30.05 4.55
C ALA A 788 -35.73 31.39 5.12
N GLY A 789 -36.08 31.43 6.40
CA GLY A 789 -36.52 32.67 7.07
C GLY A 789 -37.72 33.37 6.41
N GLY A 790 -38.63 32.60 5.81
CA GLY A 790 -39.79 33.17 5.11
C GLY A 790 -39.56 33.51 3.63
N ILE A 791 -38.33 33.45 3.12
CA ILE A 791 -37.97 33.83 1.75
C ILE A 791 -37.65 32.58 0.94
N ARG A 792 -38.23 32.47 -0.26
CA ARG A 792 -37.99 31.36 -1.19
C ARG A 792 -36.97 31.70 -2.28
N VAL A 793 -36.32 30.69 -2.84
CA VAL A 793 -35.61 30.84 -4.12
C VAL A 793 -36.58 31.36 -5.19
N GLY A 794 -36.11 32.26 -6.04
CA GLY A 794 -36.89 32.99 -7.04
C GLY A 794 -37.63 34.23 -6.53
N ALA A 795 -37.66 34.50 -5.22
CA ALA A 795 -38.28 35.71 -4.68
C ALA A 795 -37.56 36.98 -5.18
N LYS A 796 -38.33 38.06 -5.43
CA LYS A 796 -37.75 39.37 -5.79
C LYS A 796 -36.90 39.89 -4.64
N ALA A 797 -35.73 40.45 -4.93
CA ALA A 797 -34.78 40.96 -3.93
C ALA A 797 -35.40 42.02 -3.00
N ARG A 798 -36.42 42.76 -3.45
CA ARG A 798 -37.17 43.72 -2.61
C ARG A 798 -37.79 43.08 -1.36
N MET A 799 -38.08 41.78 -1.39
CA MET A 799 -38.60 41.02 -0.24
C MET A 799 -37.59 40.90 0.91
N LEU A 800 -36.31 41.19 0.67
CA LEU A 800 -35.24 41.19 1.66
C LEU A 800 -35.12 42.53 2.40
N ARG A 801 -35.73 43.62 1.89
CA ARG A 801 -35.69 44.94 2.54
C ARG A 801 -36.26 44.85 3.96
N GLY A 802 -35.56 45.42 4.94
CA GLY A 802 -35.90 45.32 6.37
C GLY A 802 -35.64 43.96 7.02
N ARG A 803 -35.54 42.87 6.25
CA ARG A 803 -35.34 41.49 6.76
C ARG A 803 -33.88 41.04 6.72
N ALA A 804 -33.09 41.57 5.79
CA ALA A 804 -31.69 41.23 5.62
C ALA A 804 -30.87 42.44 5.17
N THR A 805 -29.58 42.41 5.46
CA THR A 805 -28.61 43.44 5.05
C THR A 805 -27.68 42.89 3.99
N ARG A 806 -27.43 43.68 2.94
CA ARG A 806 -26.48 43.32 1.88
C ARG A 806 -25.05 43.43 2.41
N ARG A 807 -24.26 42.39 2.17
CA ARG A 807 -22.85 42.28 2.55
C ARG A 807 -22.07 41.61 1.43
N GLY A 808 -21.56 42.38 0.46
CA GLY A 808 -20.64 41.83 -0.54
C GLY A 808 -21.24 40.86 -1.56
N GLY A 809 -22.44 41.15 -2.07
CA GLY A 809 -23.14 40.28 -3.04
C GLY A 809 -24.00 39.17 -2.42
N VAL A 810 -23.93 39.01 -1.09
CA VAL A 810 -24.77 38.11 -0.29
C VAL A 810 -25.59 38.92 0.72
N TRP A 811 -26.75 38.42 1.11
CA TRP A 811 -27.62 39.08 2.08
C TRP A 811 -27.72 38.24 3.35
N VAL A 812 -27.66 38.89 4.51
CA VAL A 812 -27.67 38.23 5.83
C VAL A 812 -28.83 38.77 6.66
N SER A 813 -29.64 37.87 7.24
CA SER A 813 -30.83 38.26 8.02
C SER A 813 -30.49 39.13 9.23
N THR A 814 -31.30 40.17 9.47
CA THR A 814 -31.14 41.12 10.58
C THR A 814 -31.43 40.50 11.94
N LYS A 815 -32.38 39.55 12.02
CA LYS A 815 -32.77 38.87 13.26
C LYS A 815 -31.60 38.17 13.97
N ARG A 816 -31.30 38.62 15.20
CA ARG A 816 -30.19 38.13 16.04
C ARG A 816 -30.41 36.68 16.50
N GLY A 817 -29.33 35.99 16.86
CA GLY A 817 -29.32 34.58 17.25
C GLY A 817 -27.97 33.90 17.07
N LYS A 818 -27.89 32.60 17.42
CA LYS A 818 -26.69 31.75 17.27
C LYS A 818 -26.34 31.44 15.79
N SER A 819 -27.27 31.66 14.86
CA SER A 819 -27.09 31.54 13.41
C SER A 819 -27.86 32.65 12.66
N ARG A 820 -27.58 32.79 11.36
CA ARG A 820 -28.23 33.78 10.47
C ARG A 820 -28.73 33.09 9.20
N TYR A 821 -29.88 33.52 8.71
CA TYR A 821 -30.28 33.15 7.34
C TYR A 821 -29.44 33.95 6.35
N VAL A 822 -29.08 33.30 5.25
CA VAL A 822 -28.24 33.86 4.19
C VAL A 822 -28.93 33.68 2.83
N TYR A 823 -28.73 34.64 1.95
CA TYR A 823 -29.38 34.67 0.63
C TYR A 823 -28.39 35.13 -0.44
N VAL A 824 -28.29 34.37 -1.53
CA VAL A 824 -27.56 34.77 -2.74
C VAL A 824 -28.54 35.47 -3.68
N VAL A 825 -28.19 36.65 -4.19
CA VAL A 825 -29.06 37.46 -5.05
C VAL A 825 -28.33 37.80 -6.34
N ARG A 826 -28.94 37.49 -7.50
CA ARG A 826 -28.42 37.77 -8.84
C ARG A 826 -29.57 38.13 -9.79
N GLY A 827 -29.38 39.19 -10.57
CA GLY A 827 -30.42 39.70 -11.47
C GLY A 827 -31.72 40.08 -10.75
N GLY A 828 -31.62 40.71 -9.57
CA GLY A 828 -32.77 41.15 -8.79
C GLY A 828 -33.63 40.04 -8.15
N LYS A 829 -33.22 38.77 -8.24
CA LYS A 829 -33.91 37.61 -7.66
C LYS A 829 -33.01 36.83 -6.70
N VAL A 830 -33.60 36.22 -5.68
CA VAL A 830 -32.94 35.28 -4.79
C VAL A 830 -32.64 33.99 -5.55
N ARG A 831 -31.37 33.60 -5.63
CA ARG A 831 -30.91 32.39 -6.33
C ARG A 831 -30.63 31.22 -5.41
N ALA A 832 -30.21 31.50 -4.18
CA ALA A 832 -30.05 30.50 -3.14
C ALA A 832 -30.48 31.05 -1.78
N VAL A 833 -30.92 30.16 -0.91
CA VAL A 833 -31.32 30.44 0.48
C VAL A 833 -30.59 29.48 1.41
N GLY A 834 -30.27 29.91 2.62
CA GLY A 834 -29.54 29.05 3.55
C GLY A 834 -29.51 29.56 4.99
N THR A 835 -28.76 28.85 5.82
CA THR A 835 -28.40 29.23 7.19
C THR A 835 -26.88 29.13 7.37
N ALA A 836 -26.31 30.02 8.18
CA ALA A 836 -24.88 30.05 8.48
C ALA A 836 -24.64 30.31 9.96
N THR A 837 -23.52 29.82 10.49
CA THR A 837 -23.09 30.13 11.86
C THR A 837 -22.92 31.64 12.06
N LYS A 838 -23.13 32.14 13.28
CA LYS A 838 -22.93 33.56 13.60
C LYS A 838 -21.51 34.06 13.24
N LYS A 839 -20.49 33.21 13.38
CA LYS A 839 -19.09 33.53 13.09
C LYS A 839 -18.89 33.78 11.59
N VAL A 840 -19.29 32.82 10.74
CA VAL A 840 -19.17 32.95 9.28
C VAL A 840 -20.06 34.07 8.75
N ALA A 841 -21.30 34.19 9.22
CA ALA A 841 -22.23 35.23 8.76
C ALA A 841 -21.74 36.68 9.05
N ARG A 842 -20.81 36.86 10.00
CA ARG A 842 -20.20 38.16 10.28
C ARG A 842 -19.04 38.50 9.34
N LYS A 843 -18.35 37.49 8.77
CA LYS A 843 -17.17 37.65 7.92
C LYS A 843 -17.57 37.64 6.43
N LYS A 844 -17.63 38.83 5.80
CA LYS A 844 -18.07 39.01 4.39
C LYS A 844 -17.32 38.12 3.40
N ARG A 845 -15.98 38.09 3.46
CA ARG A 845 -15.15 37.31 2.52
C ARG A 845 -15.39 35.80 2.67
N ALA A 846 -15.32 35.28 3.90
CA ALA A 846 -15.56 33.87 4.20
C ALA A 846 -16.96 33.41 3.73
N LEU A 847 -18.03 34.14 4.09
CA LEU A 847 -19.38 33.78 3.65
C LEU A 847 -19.55 33.81 2.12
N LYS A 848 -18.87 34.75 1.44
CA LYS A 848 -18.86 34.84 -0.02
C LYS A 848 -18.14 33.63 -0.66
N GLY A 849 -17.06 33.15 -0.03
CA GLY A 849 -16.33 31.95 -0.43
C GLY A 849 -17.21 30.71 -0.36
N TYR A 850 -17.74 30.41 0.83
CA TYR A 850 -18.62 29.24 1.03
C TYR A 850 -19.83 29.19 0.10
N LEU A 851 -20.43 30.34 -0.23
CA LEU A 851 -21.60 30.37 -1.11
C LEU A 851 -21.25 30.45 -2.60
N ARG A 852 -19.96 30.36 -2.99
CA ARG A 852 -19.50 30.40 -4.38
C ARG A 852 -20.16 29.30 -5.25
N PRO A 853 -20.26 28.03 -4.81
CA PRO A 853 -20.86 26.96 -5.62
C PRO A 853 -22.34 27.18 -5.99
N LEU A 854 -23.04 28.11 -5.32
CA LEU A 854 -24.48 28.36 -5.52
C LEU A 854 -24.81 29.67 -6.28
N ARG A 855 -23.84 30.25 -7.01
CA ARG A 855 -23.96 31.60 -7.61
C ARG A 855 -24.39 31.68 -9.07
#